data_AF-A0A496A306-F1
#
_entry.id   AF-A0A496A306-F1
#
_cell.length_a   1.000
_cell.length_b   1.000
_cell.length_c   1.000
_cell.angle_alpha   90.00
_cell.angle_beta   90.00
_cell.angle_gamma   90.00
#
_symmetry.space_group_name_H-M   'P 1'
#
loop_
_entity.id
_entity.type
_entity.pdbx_description
1 polymer ?
#
loop_
_entity_poly.entity_id
_entity_poly.type
_entity_poly.pdbx_seq_one_letter_code
_entity_poly.pdbx_strand_id
1 'polypeptide(L)'
;MLNLFRKNKLKPSVFNWQETSRGIQFTAPSGDLPLTEYTSSLPTDAYQAQWLLIKELLDNGQAEASDTCIHIPFEEVCRLESVEQELLGLPELYPFEIEIRSDGTFNQPEFRYNYQFLKPDWKPLYPKRTGCILRLTEEWAYILTREQFTLLEELDAFNTRDTTDKSFEANLIEFAKIKGIAKETGSTLDHYLNQEEIVAPKTVRLRLRESGDSVEIIPDVADVDSEQFEAIFDKFPTSQTTYNLSQTDGGRTRVLFQEKQKEALQSLKHYRRVPREELAKIAEQPQLYFDPEVVELDPTDETPSFSQRVREIGIYKPRVYPFVSPYKSEWIPGILVEDQSGIQKKFEIKTEKELIDLKQTIHEAKRTGQNQIKWKGQEFSVPDVEKHLPFIEKQLKHRKKPSRVPGEKPETTVLIIDENIEDTDYIEKTSTSKVEEPFRHLLEPTPNLKQGVKLLPHQEEGLAWAQQLWENSYLGGLLADDMGLGKTLQVLCFLEWHHVKHRLQESQRSPYLIVAPIALLENWAAEYPKFFSEGSLEFITLYGKALQNFKCDPSKAANFQIPDIEGAERLEELRKRRGALDVKRLRDADVVLTTYETVRDFQLDLGLIQWATVVIDEAQRIKTPGTLVTNALKALKTDFRLAMTGTPVENSLMDLWCITDFVAPGHLDSAKDFNSEFCRPLKNPETDIRALGDRIRERIGVYLKRRLKTDILDDLPERYIHDADCQQNMPSIQAERYQAALQSTKDSESDGPQQRNQILQVLHQLRDISDHPLLADSQWEGLPVAELIEQSAKLTVTVQLLKKIRADNEKVILFAERRKIQHLLAHVVRDYFGLKDVSIVNGDTPGSAQRANSMKMSRQQSVDRFQTSSGFNVIIMSPLAAGVGLNITEANHVIHYSRWWNPAKEDQASDRVYRIGQRRPVHIYLPMATHPNFQTFDVILHELLERKRRLSQGTLFPTEQAEVTPKEILTRLQLMPFANGEGLPLTMEDVDRLDPRSFEVFVAALFDKQGYYVELTPYSGDKGADVIARQREDEVGKFLIQVKHRQEGGKSGRDAVDEILAAKPFYEEKYGATFQLAVITNREFNKPARQYSRSEQVEMYERQWLMQNLAQYSVTWEDVARCQFQTN
;
A
#
# COMPACT_ATOMS: atom_id res chain seq x y z
N MET A 1 -29.24 21.65 49.31
CA MET A 1 -27.90 22.08 49.76
C MET A 1 -27.19 21.01 50.60
N LEU A 2 -27.68 20.61 51.79
CA LEU A 2 -27.04 19.59 52.63
C LEU A 2 -26.86 18.19 52.00
N ASN A 3 -27.70 17.79 51.04
CA ASN A 3 -27.59 16.48 50.37
C ASN A 3 -26.51 16.39 49.27
N LEU A 4 -26.11 17.52 48.67
CA LEU A 4 -25.02 17.59 47.68
C LEU A 4 -23.65 17.53 48.37
N PHE A 5 -23.59 18.13 49.56
CA PHE A 5 -22.47 17.95 50.45
C PHE A 5 -22.51 16.50 51.00
N ARG A 6 -23.60 15.95 51.59
CA ARG A 6 -23.62 14.67 52.38
C ARG A 6 -22.86 13.43 51.87
N LYS A 7 -22.46 13.34 50.60
CA LYS A 7 -21.59 12.30 50.04
C LYS A 7 -20.09 12.46 50.35
N ASN A 8 -19.60 13.67 50.68
CA ASN A 8 -18.15 13.96 50.75
C ASN A 8 -17.63 14.13 52.18
N LYS A 9 -18.22 13.36 53.10
CA LYS A 9 -17.64 13.21 54.44
C LYS A 9 -16.33 12.41 54.27
N LEU A 10 -15.22 12.92 54.81
CA LEU A 10 -13.94 12.19 54.83
C LEU A 10 -14.19 10.74 55.29
N LYS A 11 -14.00 9.78 54.38
CA LYS A 11 -14.10 8.36 54.70
C LYS A 11 -12.91 8.01 55.60
N PRO A 12 -13.07 7.09 56.58
CA PRO A 12 -11.94 6.64 57.37
C PRO A 12 -10.92 5.96 56.45
N SER A 13 -9.79 6.64 56.19
CA SER A 13 -8.65 6.07 55.52
C SER A 13 -7.87 5.21 56.51
N VAL A 14 -7.27 4.15 55.99
CA VAL A 14 -6.52 3.20 56.79
C VAL A 14 -5.15 3.79 57.20
N PHE A 15 -4.51 4.56 56.31
CA PHE A 15 -3.43 5.49 56.65
C PHE A 15 -4.02 6.86 56.99
N ASN A 16 -3.55 7.49 58.07
CA ASN A 16 -3.93 8.86 58.42
C ASN A 16 -3.15 9.83 57.53
N TRP A 17 -3.83 10.76 56.85
CA TRP A 17 -3.17 11.77 56.04
C TRP A 17 -3.40 13.18 56.56
N GLN A 18 -2.40 14.05 56.35
CA GLN A 18 -2.46 15.47 56.69
C GLN A 18 -1.85 16.34 55.60
N GLU A 19 -2.41 17.53 55.41
CA GLU A 19 -1.90 18.54 54.48
C GLU A 19 -0.65 19.21 55.09
N THR A 20 0.43 19.29 54.31
CA THR A 20 1.66 20.01 54.68
C THR A 20 1.96 21.11 53.65
N SER A 21 2.96 21.96 53.93
CA SER A 21 3.38 22.98 52.96
C SER A 21 4.03 22.43 51.68
N ARG A 22 4.41 21.14 51.66
CA ARG A 22 5.09 20.51 50.52
C ARG A 22 4.25 19.48 49.77
N GLY A 23 3.12 19.05 50.33
CA GLY A 23 2.33 17.93 49.81
C GLY A 23 1.44 17.28 50.87
N ILE A 24 0.99 16.06 50.62
CA ILE A 24 0.20 15.27 51.56
C ILE A 24 1.10 14.28 52.28
N GLN A 25 1.06 14.31 53.61
CA GLN A 25 1.81 13.40 54.47
C GLN A 25 0.89 12.28 54.96
N PHE A 26 1.26 11.04 54.69
CA PHE A 26 0.61 9.83 55.17
C PHE A 26 1.37 9.24 56.37
N THR A 27 0.63 8.77 57.37
CA THR A 27 1.14 8.19 58.63
C THR A 27 0.37 6.92 58.96
N ALA A 28 1.06 5.94 59.56
CA ALA A 28 0.41 4.72 60.02
C ALA A 28 -0.51 5.02 61.24
N PRO A 29 -1.64 4.32 61.39
CA PRO A 29 -2.57 4.54 62.49
C PRO A 29 -1.99 4.26 63.89
N SER A 30 -0.88 3.52 63.99
CA SER A 30 -0.16 3.22 65.23
C SER A 30 1.00 4.18 65.56
N GLY A 31 1.30 5.17 64.72
CA GLY A 31 2.33 6.20 64.98
C GLY A 31 3.78 5.80 64.67
N ASP A 32 4.13 4.51 64.68
CA ASP A 32 5.46 4.01 64.28
C ASP A 32 5.40 3.35 62.90
N LEU A 33 6.31 3.76 61.99
CA LEU A 33 6.51 3.16 60.66
C LEU A 33 7.90 2.50 60.62
N PRO A 34 8.02 1.16 60.48
CA PRO A 34 9.22 0.55 59.94
C PRO A 34 8.92 0.08 58.51
N LEU A 35 9.38 0.84 57.52
CA LEU A 35 9.23 0.55 56.08
C LEU A 35 9.84 -0.78 55.62
N THR A 36 10.47 -1.55 56.52
CA THR A 36 11.14 -2.82 56.21
C THR A 36 10.43 -4.08 56.71
N GLU A 37 9.42 -4.01 57.58
CA GLU A 37 8.82 -5.23 58.20
C GLU A 37 7.35 -5.51 57.83
N TYR A 38 6.67 -4.63 57.09
CA TYR A 38 5.26 -4.80 56.72
C TYR A 38 5.07 -5.45 55.34
N THR A 39 5.35 -6.74 55.20
CA THR A 39 4.91 -7.54 54.03
C THR A 39 4.13 -8.81 54.37
N SER A 40 3.99 -9.19 55.64
CA SER A 40 3.34 -10.47 56.01
C SER A 40 2.19 -10.39 57.02
N SER A 41 1.84 -9.21 57.56
CA SER A 41 0.74 -9.09 58.55
C SER A 41 -0.04 -7.78 58.46
N LEU A 42 -0.61 -7.46 57.29
CA LEU A 42 -1.60 -6.40 57.19
C LEU A 42 -3.00 -6.96 57.49
N PRO A 43 -3.79 -6.37 58.41
CA PRO A 43 -4.98 -7.00 58.98
C PRO A 43 -6.22 -7.05 58.06
N THR A 44 -6.17 -6.48 56.84
CA THR A 44 -7.29 -6.48 55.86
C THR A 44 -6.79 -6.24 54.43
N ASP A 45 -7.49 -6.76 53.41
CA ASP A 45 -7.17 -6.59 51.98
C ASP A 45 -7.04 -5.11 51.55
N ALA A 46 -7.79 -4.21 52.20
CA ALA A 46 -7.74 -2.76 51.95
C ALA A 46 -6.40 -2.12 52.37
N TYR A 47 -5.75 -2.61 53.45
CA TYR A 47 -4.43 -2.13 53.86
C TYR A 47 -3.35 -2.50 52.83
N GLN A 48 -3.44 -3.70 52.26
CA GLN A 48 -2.48 -4.17 51.25
C GLN A 48 -2.59 -3.36 49.97
N ALA A 49 -3.80 -3.08 49.50
CA ALA A 49 -4.02 -2.29 48.28
C ALA A 49 -3.50 -0.85 48.42
N GLN A 50 -3.79 -0.17 49.54
CA GLN A 50 -3.26 1.19 49.81
C GLN A 50 -1.74 1.21 49.89
N TRP A 51 -1.16 0.21 50.58
CA TRP A 51 0.30 0.12 50.71
C TRP A 51 1.00 -0.16 49.38
N LEU A 52 0.42 -1.01 48.52
CA LEU A 52 0.99 -1.33 47.22
C LEU A 52 1.12 -0.09 46.34
N LEU A 53 0.06 0.75 46.32
CA LEU A 53 0.05 2.02 45.58
C LEU A 53 1.09 3.01 46.13
N ILE A 54 1.16 3.17 47.46
CA ILE A 54 2.16 4.05 48.08
C ILE A 54 3.59 3.54 47.80
N LYS A 55 3.80 2.23 47.84
CA LYS A 55 5.09 1.61 47.53
C LYS A 55 5.48 1.83 46.07
N GLU A 56 4.53 1.72 45.14
CA GLU A 56 4.77 2.03 43.72
C GLU A 56 5.22 3.48 43.53
N LEU A 57 4.56 4.44 44.19
CA LEU A 57 4.98 5.84 44.15
C LEU A 57 6.37 6.06 44.76
N LEU A 58 6.73 5.33 45.82
CA LEU A 58 8.07 5.37 46.42
C LEU A 58 9.14 4.77 45.48
N ASP A 59 8.85 3.60 44.89
CA ASP A 59 9.75 2.89 43.96
C ASP A 59 10.02 3.71 42.69
N ASN A 60 9.02 4.49 42.25
CA ASN A 60 9.13 5.41 41.11
C ASN A 60 9.74 6.79 41.47
N GLY A 61 10.08 7.04 42.73
CA GLY A 61 10.62 8.33 43.19
C GLY A 61 9.61 9.48 43.18
N GLN A 62 8.32 9.17 43.14
CA GLN A 62 7.19 10.12 43.15
C GLN A 62 6.68 10.42 44.57
N ALA A 63 7.20 9.73 45.58
CA ALA A 63 6.96 9.99 46.99
C ALA A 63 8.28 9.89 47.76
N GLU A 64 8.36 10.56 48.91
CA GLU A 64 9.51 10.52 49.81
C GLU A 64 9.13 9.87 51.13
N ALA A 65 9.87 8.84 51.53
CA ALA A 65 9.68 8.18 52.83
C ALA A 65 10.60 8.77 53.91
N SER A 66 10.06 8.96 55.11
CA SER A 66 10.76 9.28 56.35
C SER A 66 10.47 8.22 57.42
N ASP A 67 11.22 8.23 58.53
CA ASP A 67 11.11 7.22 59.61
C ASP A 67 9.71 7.07 60.22
N THR A 68 8.84 8.09 60.09
CA THR A 68 7.49 8.09 60.69
C THR A 68 6.39 8.53 59.74
N CYS A 69 6.72 8.83 58.47
CA CYS A 69 5.72 9.30 57.51
C CYS A 69 6.17 9.15 56.05
N ILE A 70 5.20 9.19 55.14
CA ILE A 70 5.43 9.20 53.70
C ILE A 70 4.84 10.49 53.14
N HIS A 71 5.62 11.20 52.33
CA HIS A 71 5.27 12.48 51.77
C HIS A 71 5.06 12.35 50.27
N ILE A 72 3.88 12.76 49.79
CA ILE A 72 3.54 12.78 48.36
C ILE A 72 3.36 14.25 47.95
N PRO A 73 4.18 14.78 47.01
CA PRO A 73 4.04 16.15 46.52
C PRO A 73 2.66 16.42 45.91
N PHE A 74 2.16 17.65 46.01
CA PHE A 74 0.83 18.00 45.47
C PHE A 74 0.69 17.74 43.97
N GLU A 75 1.77 17.91 43.20
CA GLU A 75 1.79 17.60 41.77
C GLU A 75 1.53 16.13 41.47
N GLU A 76 2.11 15.22 42.26
CA GLU A 76 1.93 13.78 42.09
C GLU A 76 0.55 13.34 42.59
N VAL A 77 0.05 13.95 43.67
CA VAL A 77 -1.31 13.73 44.16
C VAL A 77 -2.36 14.06 43.08
N CYS A 78 -2.16 15.13 42.31
CA CYS A 78 -3.04 15.52 41.21
C CYS A 78 -2.93 14.61 39.97
N ARG A 79 -1.91 13.74 39.87
CA ARG A 79 -1.75 12.79 38.77
C ARG A 79 -2.44 11.44 39.03
N LEU A 80 -2.79 11.17 40.28
CA LEU A 80 -3.47 9.93 40.66
C LEU A 80 -4.85 9.85 40.02
N GLU A 81 -5.19 8.66 39.51
CA GLU A 81 -6.52 8.39 38.97
C GLU A 81 -7.59 8.40 40.06
N SER A 82 -8.85 8.62 39.68
CA SER A 82 -9.98 8.67 40.62
C SER A 82 -10.10 7.43 41.52
N VAL A 83 -9.75 6.24 40.99
CA VAL A 83 -9.74 4.98 41.74
C VAL A 83 -8.60 4.96 42.78
N GLU A 84 -7.44 5.48 42.43
CA GLU A 84 -6.27 5.57 43.32
C GLU A 84 -6.48 6.60 44.44
N GLN A 85 -7.09 7.74 44.11
CA GLN A 85 -7.48 8.76 45.09
C GLN A 85 -8.51 8.21 46.09
N GLU A 86 -9.52 7.48 45.61
CA GLU A 86 -10.49 6.81 46.47
C GLU A 86 -9.81 5.73 47.33
N LEU A 87 -8.87 4.98 46.74
CA LEU A 87 -8.11 3.96 47.46
C LEU A 87 -7.31 4.57 48.61
N LEU A 88 -6.62 5.70 48.42
CA LEU A 88 -5.87 6.42 49.47
C LEU A 88 -6.77 7.16 50.48
N GLY A 89 -8.09 7.16 50.28
CA GLY A 89 -9.04 7.89 51.12
C GLY A 89 -8.89 9.41 51.01
N LEU A 90 -8.45 9.89 49.84
CA LEU A 90 -8.40 11.31 49.52
C LEU A 90 -9.82 11.83 49.18
N PRO A 91 -10.07 13.15 49.31
CA PRO A 91 -11.37 13.73 49.01
C PRO A 91 -11.69 13.68 47.51
N GLU A 92 -12.98 13.77 47.15
CA GLU A 92 -13.39 13.82 45.75
C GLU A 92 -12.92 15.10 45.04
N LEU A 93 -12.81 15.02 43.70
CA LEU A 93 -12.47 16.15 42.85
C LEU A 93 -13.48 17.29 43.00
N TYR A 94 -12.99 18.53 42.99
CA TYR A 94 -13.80 19.75 43.04
C TYR A 94 -14.58 19.89 41.72
N PRO A 95 -15.91 19.66 41.73
CA PRO A 95 -16.68 19.49 40.50
C PRO A 95 -17.40 20.78 40.08
N PHE A 96 -17.08 21.90 40.70
CA PHE A 96 -17.78 23.16 40.51
C PHE A 96 -16.86 24.21 39.87
N GLU A 97 -17.44 25.31 39.41
CA GLU A 97 -16.69 26.33 38.68
C GLU A 97 -15.81 27.19 39.60
N ILE A 98 -14.74 27.71 39.00
CA ILE A 98 -13.84 28.72 39.59
C ILE A 98 -14.04 30.01 38.81
N GLU A 99 -14.39 31.09 39.50
CA GLU A 99 -14.50 32.42 38.90
C GLU A 99 -13.22 33.21 39.15
N ILE A 100 -12.60 33.69 38.08
CA ILE A 100 -11.41 34.55 38.11
C ILE A 100 -11.83 35.98 37.82
N ARG A 101 -11.43 36.89 38.71
CA ARG A 101 -11.67 38.33 38.64
C ARG A 101 -10.36 39.08 38.55
N SER A 102 -10.37 40.17 37.82
CA SER A 102 -9.31 41.15 37.76
C SER A 102 -9.46 42.19 38.86
N ASP A 103 -8.34 42.59 39.46
CA ASP A 103 -8.23 43.77 40.31
C ASP A 103 -7.23 44.73 39.67
N GLY A 104 -7.75 45.84 39.13
CA GLY A 104 -7.00 46.77 38.29
C GLY A 104 -7.04 46.41 36.80
N THR A 105 -6.16 47.04 36.03
CA THR A 105 -6.02 46.81 34.57
C THR A 105 -4.59 46.41 34.22
N PHE A 106 -4.38 45.71 33.10
CA PHE A 106 -3.05 45.22 32.71
C PHE A 106 -1.94 46.29 32.66
N ASN A 107 -2.30 47.57 32.50
CA ASN A 107 -1.37 48.71 32.48
C ASN A 107 -0.82 49.10 33.86
N GLN A 108 -1.44 48.60 34.94
CA GLN A 108 -1.08 48.96 36.31
C GLN A 108 -0.11 47.93 36.89
N PRO A 109 1.04 48.33 37.45
CA PRO A 109 1.96 47.43 38.14
C PRO A 109 1.30 46.68 39.31
N GLU A 110 0.24 47.27 39.89
CA GLU A 110 -0.53 46.69 41.00
C GLU A 110 -1.54 45.63 40.54
N PHE A 111 -1.68 45.37 39.25
CA PHE A 111 -2.63 44.41 38.70
C PHE A 111 -2.47 43.00 39.31
N ARG A 112 -3.60 42.44 39.74
CA ARG A 112 -3.68 41.13 40.40
C ARG A 112 -4.92 40.37 39.96
N TYR A 113 -4.84 39.05 40.02
CA TYR A 113 -5.99 38.17 39.86
C TYR A 113 -6.54 37.79 41.22
N ASN A 114 -7.86 37.84 41.36
CA ASN A 114 -8.59 37.25 42.48
C ASN A 114 -9.37 36.07 41.95
N TYR A 115 -9.50 35.00 42.73
CA TYR A 115 -10.35 33.87 42.35
C TYR A 115 -11.31 33.53 43.49
N GLN A 116 -12.49 33.03 43.11
CA GLN A 116 -13.48 32.52 44.05
C GLN A 116 -14.04 31.19 43.56
N PHE A 117 -14.27 30.29 44.50
CA PHE A 117 -14.87 28.99 44.26
C PHE A 117 -16.39 29.14 44.24
N LEU A 118 -17.09 28.56 43.27
CA LEU A 118 -18.55 28.65 43.17
C LEU A 118 -19.24 27.35 43.56
N LYS A 119 -20.41 27.45 44.18
CA LYS A 119 -21.34 26.32 44.36
C LYS A 119 -22.16 26.08 43.08
N PRO A 120 -22.86 24.93 42.94
CA PRO A 120 -23.82 24.70 41.85
C PRO A 120 -24.91 25.76 41.69
N ASP A 121 -25.20 26.54 42.74
CA ASP A 121 -26.16 27.64 42.71
C ASP A 121 -25.49 29.01 42.43
N TRP A 122 -24.26 29.00 41.90
CA TRP A 122 -23.47 30.18 41.53
C TRP A 122 -23.12 31.11 42.70
N LYS A 123 -23.22 30.62 43.94
CA LYS A 123 -22.84 31.39 45.13
C LYS A 123 -21.38 31.14 45.50
N PRO A 124 -20.66 32.17 46.03
CA PRO A 124 -19.30 32.00 46.51
C PRO A 124 -19.18 30.95 47.62
N LEU A 125 -18.08 30.21 47.54
CA LEU A 125 -17.58 29.24 48.49
C LEU A 125 -16.20 29.74 48.94
N TYR A 126 -15.95 29.71 50.25
CA TYR A 126 -14.70 30.20 50.84
C TYR A 126 -13.93 29.04 51.48
N PRO A 127 -13.39 28.08 50.70
CA PRO A 127 -12.54 27.04 51.23
C PRO A 127 -11.20 27.61 51.70
N LYS A 128 -10.61 26.99 52.71
CA LYS A 128 -9.18 27.14 52.99
C LYS A 128 -8.42 26.24 52.00
N ARG A 129 -7.70 26.84 51.06
CA ARG A 129 -6.82 26.11 50.12
C ARG A 129 -5.46 25.82 50.75
N THR A 130 -4.95 24.60 50.55
CA THR A 130 -3.58 24.22 50.87
C THR A 130 -3.09 23.29 49.75
N GLY A 131 -2.25 23.82 48.85
CA GLY A 131 -1.86 23.12 47.62
C GLY A 131 -3.07 22.79 46.76
N CYS A 132 -3.22 21.51 46.41
CA CYS A 132 -4.35 21.00 45.64
C CYS A 132 -5.60 20.67 46.49
N ILE A 133 -5.56 20.83 47.82
CA ILE A 133 -6.71 20.52 48.69
C ILE A 133 -7.49 21.79 49.06
N LEU A 134 -8.82 21.70 48.95
CA LEU A 134 -9.79 22.72 49.33
C LEU A 134 -10.60 22.26 50.55
N ARG A 135 -10.30 22.82 51.73
CA ARG A 135 -10.98 22.45 52.98
C ARG A 135 -12.13 23.41 53.30
N LEU A 136 -13.35 22.88 53.43
CA LEU A 136 -14.56 23.65 53.73
C LEU A 136 -14.87 23.68 55.23
N THR A 137 -14.74 22.53 55.89
CA THR A 137 -14.79 22.38 57.35
C THR A 137 -13.91 21.19 57.74
N GLU A 138 -13.79 20.84 59.02
CA GLU A 138 -12.92 19.74 59.46
C GLU A 138 -13.31 18.36 58.89
N GLU A 139 -14.60 18.13 58.57
CA GLU A 139 -15.05 16.85 58.01
C GLU A 139 -15.19 16.87 56.46
N TRP A 140 -14.84 17.98 55.81
CA TRP A 140 -15.27 18.30 54.44
C TRP A 140 -14.16 18.94 53.60
N ALA A 141 -13.68 18.21 52.59
CA ALA A 141 -12.65 18.69 51.68
C ALA A 141 -12.93 18.25 50.23
N TYR A 142 -12.28 18.94 49.29
CA TYR A 142 -12.20 18.57 47.87
C TYR A 142 -10.74 18.59 47.42
N ILE A 143 -10.42 17.86 46.36
CA ILE A 143 -9.14 17.95 45.66
C ILE A 143 -9.33 18.66 44.31
N LEU A 144 -8.41 19.55 43.94
CA LEU A 144 -8.39 20.20 42.64
C LEU A 144 -7.97 19.19 41.57
N THR A 145 -8.51 19.30 40.36
CA THR A 145 -7.92 18.61 39.22
C THR A 145 -6.52 19.16 38.94
N ARG A 146 -5.71 18.42 38.18
CA ARG A 146 -4.37 18.87 37.78
C ARG A 146 -4.41 20.24 37.09
N GLU A 147 -5.36 20.43 36.20
CA GLU A 147 -5.52 21.65 35.41
C GLU A 147 -5.98 22.81 36.30
N GLN A 148 -6.93 22.56 37.23
CA GLN A 148 -7.37 23.55 38.21
C GLN A 148 -6.25 23.94 39.18
N PHE A 149 -5.45 22.97 39.65
CA PHE A 149 -4.30 23.24 40.51
C PHE A 149 -3.26 24.08 39.78
N THR A 150 -2.90 23.70 38.55
CA THR A 150 -1.97 24.45 37.71
C THR A 150 -2.44 25.89 37.48
N LEU A 151 -3.71 26.08 37.15
CA LEU A 151 -4.31 27.40 36.97
C LEU A 151 -4.11 28.29 38.20
N LEU A 152 -4.46 27.79 39.38
CA LEU A 152 -4.38 28.59 40.59
C LEU A 152 -2.94 28.86 41.06
N GLU A 153 -2.01 27.92 40.83
CA GLU A 153 -0.58 28.14 41.07
C GLU A 153 -0.03 29.25 40.15
N GLU A 154 -0.42 29.27 38.88
CA GLU A 154 -0.02 30.33 37.94
C GLU A 154 -0.60 31.70 38.33
N LEU A 155 -1.85 31.75 38.82
CA LEU A 155 -2.46 32.97 39.35
C LEU A 155 -1.72 33.49 40.61
N ASP A 156 -1.37 32.60 41.54
CA ASP A 156 -0.65 32.96 42.77
C ASP A 156 0.80 33.38 42.46
N ALA A 157 1.46 32.67 41.54
CA ALA A 157 2.79 33.02 41.04
C ALA A 157 2.79 34.40 40.38
N PHE A 158 1.78 34.72 39.57
CA PHE A 158 1.63 36.05 38.98
C PHE A 158 1.42 37.14 40.04
N ASN A 159 0.59 36.86 41.06
CA ASN A 159 0.30 37.80 42.13
C ASN A 159 1.50 38.11 43.04
N THR A 160 2.43 37.16 43.17
CA THR A 160 3.63 37.26 44.03
C THR A 160 4.87 37.84 43.35
N ARG A 161 4.84 38.08 42.03
CA ARG A 161 5.92 38.78 41.30
C ARG A 161 6.12 40.21 41.78
N ASP A 162 7.36 40.69 41.70
CA ASP A 162 7.69 42.08 41.99
C ASP A 162 7.01 43.03 40.98
N THR A 163 6.61 44.19 41.45
CA THR A 163 5.97 45.25 40.66
C THR A 163 6.86 45.76 39.52
N THR A 164 8.18 45.63 39.64
CA THR A 164 9.13 46.00 38.57
C THR A 164 9.08 45.07 37.36
N ASP A 165 8.62 43.82 37.55
CA ASP A 165 8.57 42.79 36.51
C ASP A 165 7.18 42.70 35.83
N LYS A 166 6.20 43.47 36.34
CA LYS A 166 4.83 43.55 35.83
C LYS A 166 4.66 44.64 34.78
N SER A 167 5.47 44.58 33.72
CA SER A 167 5.27 45.44 32.56
C SER A 167 3.94 45.10 31.87
N PHE A 168 3.35 46.07 31.18
CA PHE A 168 2.10 45.85 30.44
C PHE A 168 2.20 44.66 29.47
N GLU A 169 3.32 44.54 28.75
CA GLU A 169 3.57 43.46 27.79
C GLU A 169 3.76 42.10 28.51
N ALA A 170 4.50 42.07 29.61
CA ALA A 170 4.68 40.86 30.42
C ALA A 170 3.35 40.37 31.01
N ASN A 171 2.49 41.30 31.45
CA ASN A 171 1.17 40.99 31.99
C ASN A 171 0.25 40.35 30.92
N LEU A 172 0.34 40.81 29.67
CA LEU A 172 -0.43 40.23 28.55
C LEU A 172 0.04 38.81 28.20
N ILE A 173 1.35 38.57 28.13
CA ILE A 173 1.90 37.23 27.82
C ILE A 173 1.42 36.21 28.86
N GLU A 174 1.51 36.57 30.15
CA GLU A 174 1.05 35.71 31.23
C GLU A 174 -0.47 35.54 31.22
N PHE A 175 -1.22 36.59 30.89
CA PHE A 175 -2.67 36.46 30.75
C PHE A 175 -3.06 35.50 29.62
N ALA A 176 -2.35 35.49 28.49
CA ALA A 176 -2.63 34.54 27.41
C ALA A 176 -2.46 33.09 27.87
N LYS A 177 -1.41 32.81 28.65
CA LYS A 177 -1.18 31.51 29.29
C LYS A 177 -2.30 31.15 30.28
N ILE A 178 -2.65 32.08 31.18
CA ILE A 178 -3.71 31.90 32.17
C ILE A 178 -5.08 31.68 31.51
N LYS A 179 -5.42 32.43 30.45
CA LYS A 179 -6.68 32.32 29.72
C LYS A 179 -6.80 30.97 29.00
N GLY A 180 -5.69 30.44 28.47
CA GLY A 180 -5.62 29.09 27.89
C GLY A 180 -5.99 28.01 28.93
N ILE A 181 -5.31 28.02 30.08
CA ILE A 181 -5.57 27.07 31.17
C ILE A 181 -6.99 27.26 31.74
N ALA A 182 -7.47 28.50 31.84
CA ALA A 182 -8.84 28.80 32.28
C ALA A 182 -9.90 28.19 31.34
N LYS A 183 -9.65 28.19 30.02
CA LYS A 183 -10.54 27.58 29.03
C LYS A 183 -10.56 26.05 29.14
N GLU A 184 -9.40 25.44 29.34
CA GLU A 184 -9.27 23.99 29.54
C GLU A 184 -9.96 23.50 30.83
N THR A 185 -9.91 24.32 31.89
CA THR A 185 -10.55 24.02 33.18
C THR A 185 -12.05 24.36 33.23
N GLY A 186 -12.59 25.01 32.20
CA GLY A 186 -13.97 25.52 32.22
C GLY A 186 -14.20 26.64 33.26
N SER A 187 -13.16 27.39 33.62
CA SER A 187 -13.24 28.48 34.60
C SER A 187 -13.88 29.73 33.98
N THR A 188 -14.72 30.43 34.75
CA THR A 188 -15.35 31.67 34.30
C THR A 188 -14.46 32.88 34.56
N LEU A 189 -14.25 33.70 33.55
CA LEU A 189 -13.53 34.97 33.65
C LEU A 189 -14.52 36.11 33.87
N ASP A 190 -14.12 37.14 34.61
CA ASP A 190 -14.90 38.37 34.71
C ASP A 190 -15.06 39.08 33.35
N HIS A 191 -15.92 40.09 33.33
CA HIS A 191 -16.23 40.80 32.09
C HIS A 191 -14.99 41.42 31.41
N TYR A 192 -14.04 41.94 32.19
CA TYR A 192 -12.84 42.59 31.66
C TYR A 192 -11.89 41.57 31.02
N LEU A 193 -11.58 40.49 31.74
CA LEU A 193 -10.69 39.42 31.25
C LEU A 193 -11.32 38.66 30.08
N ASN A 194 -12.63 38.43 30.11
CA ASN A 194 -13.32 37.72 29.03
C ASN A 194 -13.27 38.51 27.71
N GLN A 195 -13.39 39.84 27.79
CA GLN A 195 -13.35 40.75 26.62
C GLN A 195 -11.96 40.95 26.01
N GLU A 196 -10.88 40.56 26.69
CA GLU A 196 -9.51 40.76 26.21
C GLU A 196 -9.01 39.47 25.55
N GLU A 197 -8.81 39.48 24.23
CA GLU A 197 -8.23 38.38 23.47
C GLU A 197 -6.80 38.73 23.06
N ILE A 198 -5.86 37.81 23.25
CA ILE A 198 -4.44 38.05 22.97
C ILE A 198 -3.98 37.10 21.89
N VAL A 199 -3.48 37.66 20.80
CA VAL A 199 -2.90 36.92 19.68
C VAL A 199 -1.41 37.23 19.63
N ALA A 200 -0.57 36.21 19.79
CA ALA A 200 0.89 36.34 19.73
C ALA A 200 1.42 35.53 18.53
N PRO A 201 1.42 36.12 17.33
CA PRO A 201 1.81 35.41 16.11
C PRO A 201 3.30 35.08 16.12
N LYS A 202 3.63 33.84 15.76
CA LYS A 202 5.03 33.39 15.62
C LYS A 202 5.65 33.93 14.33
N THR A 203 4.88 33.96 13.25
CA THR A 203 5.26 34.46 11.94
C THR A 203 4.30 35.56 11.47
N VAL A 204 4.79 36.46 10.63
CA VAL A 204 3.98 37.49 9.95
C VAL A 204 3.89 37.13 8.48
N ARG A 205 2.67 36.98 7.96
CA ARG A 205 2.43 36.72 6.54
C ARG A 205 2.42 38.01 5.75
N LEU A 206 2.84 37.99 4.49
CA LEU A 206 2.80 39.16 3.61
C LEU A 206 1.79 38.95 2.49
N ARG A 207 0.85 39.88 2.31
CA ARG A 207 -0.08 39.94 1.17
C ARG A 207 0.28 41.10 0.25
N LEU A 208 -0.03 40.95 -1.04
CA LEU A 208 0.23 41.98 -2.05
C LEU A 208 -1.08 42.58 -2.54
N ARG A 209 -1.13 43.92 -2.67
CA ARG A 209 -2.27 44.64 -3.26
C ARG A 209 -1.78 45.57 -4.37
N GLU A 210 -2.41 45.50 -5.54
CA GLU A 210 -2.06 46.38 -6.65
C GLU A 210 -2.61 47.80 -6.44
N SER A 211 -1.75 48.83 -6.64
CA SER A 211 -2.13 50.25 -6.60
C SER A 211 -1.41 51.00 -7.73
N GLY A 212 -2.05 51.04 -8.91
CA GLY A 212 -1.54 51.73 -10.09
C GLY A 212 -0.21 51.14 -10.59
N ASP A 213 0.85 51.97 -10.63
CA ASP A 213 2.20 51.58 -11.07
C ASP A 213 3.06 50.94 -9.96
N SER A 214 2.48 50.71 -8.79
CA SER A 214 3.17 50.19 -7.59
C SER A 214 2.37 49.08 -6.93
N VAL A 215 3.07 48.20 -6.22
CA VAL A 215 2.48 47.14 -5.42
C VAL A 215 2.65 47.48 -3.95
N GLU A 216 1.59 47.33 -3.19
CA GLU A 216 1.57 47.51 -1.75
C GLU A 216 1.77 46.16 -1.05
N ILE A 217 2.74 46.08 -0.14
CA ILE A 217 3.00 44.90 0.69
C ILE A 217 2.29 45.10 2.02
N ILE A 218 1.36 44.23 2.37
CA ILE A 218 0.47 44.34 3.53
C ILE A 218 0.78 43.19 4.50
N PRO A 219 0.98 43.46 5.80
CA PRO A 219 1.16 42.40 6.78
C PRO A 219 -0.19 41.74 7.06
N ASP A 220 -0.18 40.40 7.14
CA ASP A 220 -1.32 39.58 7.50
C ASP A 220 -0.96 38.70 8.70
N VAL A 221 -1.88 38.62 9.64
CA VAL A 221 -1.67 37.98 10.93
C VAL A 221 -2.80 36.99 11.14
N ALA A 222 -2.45 35.73 11.38
CA ALA A 222 -3.42 34.68 11.64
C ALA A 222 -4.31 35.04 12.86
N ASP A 223 -5.57 34.61 12.81
CA ASP A 223 -6.56 34.76 13.88
C ASP A 223 -6.94 36.23 14.20
N VAL A 224 -6.76 37.14 13.24
CA VAL A 224 -7.01 38.58 13.39
C VAL A 224 -7.75 39.13 12.17
N ASP A 225 -8.64 40.12 12.37
CA ASP A 225 -9.23 40.88 11.26
C ASP A 225 -8.14 41.66 10.51
N SER A 226 -7.78 41.19 9.33
CA SER A 226 -6.66 41.71 8.57
C SER A 226 -6.89 43.13 8.03
N GLU A 227 -8.14 43.52 7.72
CA GLU A 227 -8.45 44.88 7.24
C GLU A 227 -8.33 45.89 8.37
N GLN A 228 -8.82 45.51 9.55
CA GLN A 228 -8.71 46.34 10.74
C GLN A 228 -7.26 46.45 11.21
N PHE A 229 -6.51 45.34 11.18
CA PHE A 229 -5.09 45.33 11.53
C PHE A 229 -4.28 46.21 10.58
N GLU A 230 -4.50 46.10 9.26
CA GLU A 230 -3.88 46.99 8.27
C GLU A 230 -4.16 48.46 8.57
N ALA A 231 -5.42 48.82 8.81
CA ALA A 231 -5.81 50.20 9.07
C ALA A 231 -5.17 50.80 10.33
N ILE A 232 -4.91 49.98 11.36
CA ILE A 232 -4.22 50.42 12.58
C ILE A 232 -2.71 50.39 12.37
N PHE A 233 -2.19 49.37 11.70
CA PHE A 233 -0.79 49.27 11.33
C PHE A 233 -0.32 50.50 10.59
N ASP A 234 -1.05 50.95 9.57
CA ASP A 234 -0.70 52.11 8.73
C ASP A 234 -0.83 53.46 9.47
N LYS A 235 -1.60 53.54 10.55
CA LYS A 235 -1.70 54.77 11.37
C LYS A 235 -0.41 55.08 12.14
N PHE A 236 0.38 54.07 12.49
CA PHE A 236 1.60 54.25 13.25
C PHE A 236 2.81 54.37 12.31
N PRO A 237 3.68 55.39 12.42
CA PRO A 237 4.88 55.51 11.58
C PRO A 237 5.97 54.49 11.94
N THR A 238 5.97 53.96 13.16
CA THR A 238 6.88 52.91 13.64
C THR A 238 6.10 51.68 14.09
N SER A 239 6.69 50.48 13.94
CA SER A 239 6.07 49.24 14.40
C SER A 239 5.92 49.25 15.92
N GLN A 240 4.75 48.82 16.39
CA GLN A 240 4.42 48.75 17.81
C GLN A 240 4.61 47.32 18.30
N THR A 241 4.95 47.18 19.59
CA THR A 241 4.97 45.85 20.23
C THR A 241 3.55 45.30 20.36
N THR A 242 2.56 46.16 20.55
CA THR A 242 1.15 45.77 20.70
C THR A 242 0.24 46.59 19.77
N TYR A 243 -0.64 45.91 19.03
CA TYR A 243 -1.71 46.51 18.25
C TYR A 243 -3.08 46.16 18.85
N ASN A 244 -3.93 47.16 19.07
CA ASN A 244 -5.24 46.98 19.69
C ASN A 244 -6.34 47.06 18.64
N LEU A 245 -7.14 46.01 18.50
CA LEU A 245 -8.21 45.84 17.53
C LEU A 245 -9.55 45.71 18.26
N SER A 246 -10.62 46.27 17.68
CA SER A 246 -11.96 46.24 18.27
C SER A 246 -12.82 45.16 17.61
N GLN A 247 -13.40 44.27 18.41
CA GLN A 247 -14.32 43.24 17.93
C GLN A 247 -15.75 43.78 17.74
N THR A 248 -16.54 43.08 16.93
CA THR A 248 -17.94 43.45 16.60
C THR A 248 -18.91 43.27 17.78
N ASP A 249 -18.54 42.46 18.77
CA ASP A 249 -19.29 42.18 20.00
C ASP A 249 -18.90 43.08 21.19
N GLY A 250 -17.98 44.02 20.99
CA GLY A 250 -17.46 44.93 22.02
C GLY A 250 -16.20 44.43 22.75
N GLY A 251 -15.66 43.26 22.39
CA GLY A 251 -14.36 42.76 22.84
C GLY A 251 -13.16 43.50 22.21
N ARG A 252 -11.96 43.21 22.70
CA ARG A 252 -10.69 43.77 22.23
C ARG A 252 -9.70 42.65 21.92
N THR A 253 -9.22 42.60 20.69
CA THR A 253 -8.09 41.72 20.31
C THR A 253 -6.80 42.52 20.39
N ARG A 254 -5.81 42.02 21.12
CA ARG A 254 -4.47 42.58 21.21
C ARG A 254 -3.48 41.67 20.50
N VAL A 255 -2.85 42.20 19.46
CA VAL A 255 -1.80 41.49 18.72
C VAL A 255 -0.45 41.88 19.32
N LEU A 256 0.29 40.90 19.84
CA LEU A 256 1.57 41.10 20.52
C LEU A 256 2.72 40.52 19.70
N PHE A 257 3.68 41.36 19.32
CA PHE A 257 4.86 40.97 18.55
C PHE A 257 6.12 40.98 19.43
N GLN A 258 6.99 39.97 19.28
CA GLN A 258 8.31 39.98 19.92
C GLN A 258 9.28 40.86 19.11
N GLU A 259 10.49 41.09 19.63
CA GLU A 259 11.47 42.01 19.02
C GLU A 259 11.77 41.69 17.54
N LYS A 260 11.99 40.41 17.22
CA LYS A 260 12.24 39.97 15.84
C LYS A 260 11.07 40.27 14.88
N GLN A 261 9.82 39.96 15.27
CA GLN A 261 8.63 40.26 14.47
C GLN A 261 8.41 41.78 14.33
N LYS A 262 8.70 42.54 15.38
CA LYS A 262 8.61 44.00 15.36
C LYS A 262 9.63 44.63 14.40
N GLU A 263 10.85 44.10 14.35
CA GLU A 263 11.88 44.49 13.38
C GLU A 263 11.44 44.16 11.95
N ALA A 264 10.90 42.96 11.72
CA ALA A 264 10.36 42.57 10.42
C ALA A 264 9.21 43.49 9.95
N LEU A 265 8.26 43.81 10.83
CA LEU A 265 7.19 44.77 10.57
C LEU A 265 7.72 46.18 10.30
N GLN A 266 8.82 46.58 10.94
CA GLN A 266 9.47 47.86 10.70
C GLN A 266 10.11 47.90 9.31
N SER A 267 10.79 46.82 8.89
CA SER A 267 11.31 46.65 7.53
C SER A 267 10.17 46.69 6.49
N LEU A 268 9.04 46.06 6.80
CA LEU A 268 7.85 46.12 5.93
C LEU A 268 7.31 47.54 5.76
N LYS A 269 7.36 48.41 6.78
CA LYS A 269 6.97 49.82 6.61
C LYS A 269 7.85 50.55 5.59
N HIS A 270 9.11 50.17 5.46
CA HIS A 270 10.02 50.74 4.46
C HIS A 270 9.67 50.27 3.04
N TYR A 271 9.29 49.00 2.89
CA TYR A 271 8.89 48.39 1.61
C TYR A 271 7.36 48.35 1.42
N ARG A 272 6.60 49.17 2.16
CA ARG A 272 5.13 49.16 2.18
C ARG A 272 4.53 49.38 0.78
N ARG A 273 5.21 50.16 -0.06
CA ARG A 273 4.83 50.44 -1.45
C ARG A 273 6.07 50.44 -2.33
N VAL A 274 6.14 49.50 -3.26
CA VAL A 274 7.29 49.30 -4.14
C VAL A 274 6.87 49.37 -5.62
N PRO A 275 7.72 49.91 -6.52
CA PRO A 275 7.51 49.81 -7.96
C PRO A 275 7.41 48.34 -8.41
N ARG A 276 6.61 48.06 -9.45
CA ARG A 276 6.43 46.69 -9.97
C ARG A 276 7.75 45.99 -10.34
N GLU A 277 8.73 46.73 -10.86
CA GLU A 277 10.06 46.19 -11.22
C GLU A 277 10.91 45.80 -9.99
N GLU A 278 10.67 46.44 -8.85
CA GLU A 278 11.39 46.18 -7.60
C GLU A 278 10.76 45.02 -6.82
N LEU A 279 9.46 44.77 -6.98
CA LEU A 279 8.76 43.59 -6.46
C LEU A 279 9.43 42.29 -6.94
N ALA A 280 9.81 42.22 -8.23
CA ALA A 280 10.48 41.04 -8.79
C ALA A 280 11.79 40.73 -8.05
N LYS A 281 12.57 41.76 -7.67
CA LYS A 281 13.82 41.60 -6.91
C LYS A 281 13.58 41.14 -5.47
N ILE A 282 12.52 41.64 -4.84
CA ILE A 282 12.12 41.23 -3.49
C ILE A 282 11.61 39.78 -3.51
N ALA A 283 10.89 39.37 -4.55
CA ALA A 283 10.42 38.00 -4.73
C ALA A 283 11.54 37.01 -5.06
N GLU A 284 12.54 37.41 -5.87
CA GLU A 284 13.70 36.59 -6.20
C GLU A 284 14.63 36.36 -5.00
N GLN A 285 14.79 37.36 -4.11
CA GLN A 285 15.68 37.27 -2.95
C GLN A 285 15.03 37.81 -1.67
N PRO A 286 13.96 37.17 -1.13
CA PRO A 286 13.22 37.66 0.03
C PRO A 286 14.07 37.87 1.27
N GLN A 287 15.02 36.97 1.48
CA GLN A 287 15.96 36.93 2.59
C GLN A 287 16.90 38.15 2.68
N LEU A 288 16.99 38.96 1.62
CA LEU A 288 17.73 40.23 1.68
C LEU A 288 16.90 41.38 2.26
N TYR A 289 15.57 41.22 2.30
CA TYR A 289 14.61 42.26 2.68
C TYR A 289 13.86 41.92 3.97
N PHE A 290 13.64 40.63 4.23
CA PHE A 290 12.90 40.11 5.38
C PHE A 290 13.62 38.91 5.99
N ASP A 291 13.54 38.76 7.31
CA ASP A 291 14.09 37.59 8.03
C ASP A 291 13.19 36.36 7.75
N PRO A 292 13.71 35.30 7.09
CA PRO A 292 12.93 34.13 6.70
C PRO A 292 12.45 33.27 7.88
N GLU A 293 12.99 33.44 9.10
CA GLU A 293 12.47 32.77 10.29
C GLU A 293 11.19 33.43 10.84
N VAL A 294 10.91 34.67 10.41
CA VAL A 294 9.93 35.57 11.02
C VAL A 294 8.82 35.94 10.03
N VAL A 295 9.18 36.07 8.76
CA VAL A 295 8.28 36.51 7.69
C VAL A 295 8.07 35.37 6.72
N GLU A 296 6.83 34.89 6.68
CA GLU A 296 6.39 34.01 5.62
C GLU A 296 5.85 34.90 4.49
N LEU A 297 6.53 34.90 3.35
CA LEU A 297 5.89 35.35 2.13
C LEU A 297 4.77 34.37 1.86
N ASP A 298 3.55 34.79 2.17
CA ASP A 298 2.37 34.16 1.63
C ASP A 298 2.34 34.62 0.18
N PRO A 299 2.67 33.77 -0.82
CA PRO A 299 2.18 34.08 -2.15
C PRO A 299 0.67 34.11 -1.94
N THR A 300 0.10 35.32 -1.91
CA THR A 300 -1.32 35.59 -1.69
C THR A 300 -2.17 34.37 -2.02
N ASP A 301 -3.13 33.95 -1.18
CA ASP A 301 -4.04 32.82 -1.49
C ASP A 301 -4.77 32.91 -2.88
N GLU A 302 -4.58 34.03 -3.58
CA GLU A 302 -4.93 34.31 -4.98
C GLU A 302 -3.85 33.96 -6.04
N THR A 303 -2.56 33.86 -5.71
CA THR A 303 -1.48 33.29 -6.54
C THR A 303 -1.30 31.81 -6.21
N PRO A 304 -1.88 30.91 -7.02
CA PRO A 304 -1.83 29.49 -6.76
C PRO A 304 -0.39 28.99 -6.97
N SER A 305 0.22 28.43 -5.94
CA SER A 305 1.53 27.78 -6.03
C SER A 305 1.38 26.26 -6.17
N PHE A 306 2.33 25.62 -6.86
CA PHE A 306 2.43 24.17 -6.89
C PHE A 306 3.10 23.64 -5.61
N SER A 307 3.03 22.33 -5.40
CA SER A 307 3.78 21.65 -4.33
C SER A 307 5.27 21.97 -4.40
N GLN A 308 5.97 22.05 -3.26
CA GLN A 308 7.42 22.21 -3.18
C GLN A 308 8.19 21.12 -3.94
N ARG A 309 7.55 19.97 -4.16
CA ARG A 309 8.10 18.88 -4.95
C ARG A 309 8.15 19.17 -6.46
N VAL A 310 7.42 20.18 -6.94
CA VAL A 310 7.36 20.54 -8.37
C VAL A 310 8.49 21.50 -8.71
N ARG A 311 9.33 21.10 -9.65
CA ARG A 311 10.50 21.86 -10.14
C ARG A 311 10.16 22.77 -11.31
N GLU A 312 9.50 22.23 -12.34
CA GLU A 312 9.20 22.95 -13.59
C GLU A 312 7.95 22.43 -14.30
N ILE A 313 7.41 23.20 -15.25
CA ILE A 313 6.40 22.76 -16.21
C ILE A 313 7.11 22.35 -17.52
N GLY A 314 7.42 21.06 -17.61
CA GLY A 314 8.28 20.50 -18.64
C GLY A 314 7.59 19.55 -19.60
N ILE A 315 8.28 19.20 -20.68
CA ILE A 315 7.85 18.11 -21.56
C ILE A 315 8.24 16.78 -20.92
N TYR A 316 7.27 15.88 -20.76
CA TYR A 316 7.54 14.56 -20.25
C TYR A 316 8.52 13.81 -21.15
N LYS A 317 9.65 13.40 -20.57
CA LYS A 317 10.61 12.50 -21.19
C LYS A 317 10.50 11.15 -20.49
N PRO A 318 10.07 10.07 -21.17
CA PRO A 318 10.06 8.74 -20.57
C PRO A 318 11.45 8.37 -20.07
N ARG A 319 11.61 8.23 -18.74
CA ARG A 319 12.85 7.78 -18.11
C ARG A 319 12.78 6.28 -17.89
N VAL A 320 13.85 5.57 -18.27
CA VAL A 320 13.96 4.12 -18.06
C VAL A 320 15.11 3.90 -17.10
N TYR A 321 14.80 3.45 -15.89
CA TYR A 321 15.80 3.15 -14.87
C TYR A 321 16.25 1.69 -15.00
N PRO A 322 17.54 1.42 -15.30
CA PRO A 322 18.05 0.06 -15.55
C PRO A 322 17.84 -0.90 -14.37
N PHE A 323 17.68 -0.37 -13.15
CA PHE A 323 17.49 -1.15 -11.94
C PHE A 323 16.01 -1.42 -11.60
N VAL A 324 15.07 -0.67 -12.19
CA VAL A 324 13.62 -0.84 -12.00
C VAL A 324 13.03 -1.74 -13.10
N SER A 325 13.63 -1.79 -14.29
CA SER A 325 13.19 -2.63 -15.40
C SER A 325 14.32 -3.52 -15.94
N PRO A 326 14.27 -4.85 -15.77
CA PRO A 326 15.29 -5.77 -16.26
C PRO A 326 15.19 -6.06 -17.78
N TYR A 327 14.25 -5.44 -18.50
CA TYR A 327 14.11 -5.66 -19.94
C TYR A 327 15.26 -5.01 -20.71
N LYS A 328 16.27 -5.82 -21.06
CA LYS A 328 17.23 -5.52 -22.13
C LYS A 328 16.55 -5.65 -23.50
N SER A 329 15.58 -4.79 -23.82
CA SER A 329 15.08 -4.71 -25.19
C SER A 329 16.07 -3.88 -26.02
N GLU A 330 16.88 -4.55 -26.85
CA GLU A 330 17.56 -3.88 -27.95
C GLU A 330 16.51 -3.44 -28.97
N TRP A 331 16.30 -2.14 -29.10
CA TRP A 331 15.29 -1.58 -30.00
C TRP A 331 15.74 -1.73 -31.46
N ILE A 332 15.33 -2.81 -32.12
CA ILE A 332 15.53 -3.02 -33.56
C ILE A 332 14.25 -2.58 -34.28
N PRO A 333 14.28 -1.60 -35.20
CA PRO A 333 13.08 -1.07 -35.82
C PRO A 333 12.40 -2.13 -36.70
N GLY A 334 11.16 -2.47 -36.35
CA GLY A 334 10.16 -2.94 -37.31
C GLY A 334 9.24 -1.76 -37.63
N ILE A 335 9.23 -1.31 -38.88
CA ILE A 335 8.30 -0.28 -39.35
C ILE A 335 7.01 -0.96 -39.80
N LEU A 336 5.86 -0.42 -39.44
CA LEU A 336 4.58 -0.90 -39.97
C LEU A 336 4.30 -0.14 -41.27
N VAL A 337 4.22 -0.88 -42.38
CA VAL A 337 3.87 -0.36 -43.71
C VAL A 337 2.47 -0.85 -44.03
N GLU A 338 1.57 0.09 -44.31
CA GLU A 338 0.18 -0.20 -44.65
C GLU A 338 0.09 -0.58 -46.14
N ASP A 339 -0.51 -1.72 -46.44
CA ASP A 339 -0.78 -2.13 -47.83
C ASP A 339 -1.99 -1.35 -48.39
N GLN A 340 -2.20 -1.38 -49.71
CA GLN A 340 -3.35 -0.76 -50.40
C GLN A 340 -4.72 -1.27 -49.92
N SER A 341 -4.73 -2.35 -49.14
CA SER A 341 -5.90 -2.96 -48.48
C SER A 341 -6.10 -2.54 -47.02
N GLY A 342 -5.27 -1.64 -46.48
CA GLY A 342 -5.34 -1.16 -45.08
C GLY A 342 -4.74 -2.12 -44.04
N ILE A 343 -4.05 -3.18 -44.48
CA ILE A 343 -3.41 -4.16 -43.60
C ILE A 343 -1.99 -3.70 -43.28
N GLN A 344 -1.69 -3.51 -42.00
CA GLN A 344 -0.35 -3.14 -41.53
C GLN A 344 0.60 -4.35 -41.54
N LYS A 345 1.63 -4.30 -42.38
CA LYS A 345 2.68 -5.33 -42.48
C LYS A 345 3.97 -4.82 -41.83
N LYS A 346 4.67 -5.71 -41.11
CA LYS A 346 5.89 -5.36 -40.37
C LYS A 346 7.13 -5.50 -41.27
N PHE A 347 7.87 -4.42 -41.40
CA PHE A 347 9.09 -4.28 -42.20
C PHE A 347 10.31 -4.14 -41.29
N GLU A 348 11.16 -5.17 -41.20
CA GLU A 348 12.32 -5.21 -40.28
C GLU A 348 13.67 -5.21 -41.01
N ILE A 349 14.56 -4.30 -40.58
CA ILE A 349 15.98 -4.26 -40.98
C ILE A 349 16.85 -4.33 -39.73
N LYS A 350 17.71 -5.36 -39.69
CA LYS A 350 18.53 -5.70 -38.50
C LYS A 350 20.00 -5.31 -38.66
N THR A 351 20.50 -5.14 -39.89
CA THR A 351 21.92 -4.89 -40.16
C THR A 351 22.16 -3.81 -41.21
N GLU A 352 23.36 -3.21 -41.22
CA GLU A 352 23.76 -2.25 -42.27
C GLU A 352 23.86 -2.89 -43.65
N LYS A 353 24.20 -4.19 -43.72
CA LYS A 353 24.19 -4.95 -44.98
C LYS A 353 22.79 -5.04 -45.58
N GLU A 354 21.78 -5.39 -44.76
CA GLU A 354 20.39 -5.43 -45.19
C GLU A 354 19.86 -4.06 -45.68
N LEU A 355 20.36 -2.95 -45.11
CA LEU A 355 20.01 -1.60 -45.56
C LEU A 355 20.61 -1.28 -46.95
N ILE A 356 21.83 -1.72 -47.23
CA ILE A 356 22.47 -1.55 -48.54
C ILE A 356 21.70 -2.36 -49.59
N ASP A 357 21.36 -3.61 -49.29
CA ASP A 357 20.60 -4.49 -50.17
C ASP A 357 19.19 -3.92 -50.46
N LEU A 358 18.54 -3.34 -49.45
CA LEU A 358 17.25 -2.66 -49.63
C LEU A 358 17.37 -1.47 -50.59
N LYS A 359 18.37 -0.60 -50.40
CA LYS A 359 18.59 0.57 -51.26
C LYS A 359 18.81 0.16 -52.71
N GLN A 360 19.56 -0.91 -52.94
CA GLN A 360 19.77 -1.48 -54.26
C GLN A 360 18.46 -2.00 -54.86
N THR A 361 17.68 -2.75 -54.08
CA THR A 361 16.38 -3.29 -54.51
C THR A 361 15.38 -2.18 -54.88
N ILE A 362 15.33 -1.10 -54.09
CA ILE A 362 14.49 0.08 -54.39
C ILE A 362 14.98 0.80 -55.65
N HIS A 363 16.30 0.94 -55.83
CA HIS A 363 16.87 1.59 -57.00
C HIS A 363 16.60 0.80 -58.28
N GLU A 364 16.67 -0.53 -58.22
CA GLU A 364 16.38 -1.43 -59.34
C GLU A 364 14.88 -1.46 -59.68
N ALA A 365 14.01 -1.47 -58.68
CA ALA A 365 12.56 -1.34 -58.87
C ALA A 365 12.19 -0.01 -59.55
N LYS A 366 12.81 1.12 -59.14
CA LYS A 366 12.62 2.41 -59.79
C LYS A 366 13.13 2.44 -61.23
N ARG A 367 14.26 1.81 -61.52
CA ARG A 367 14.83 1.75 -62.87
C ARG A 367 13.95 0.94 -63.82
N THR A 368 13.28 -0.09 -63.31
CA THR A 368 12.41 -0.98 -64.08
C THR A 368 10.93 -0.55 -64.10
N GLY A 369 10.58 0.54 -63.42
CA GLY A 369 9.20 1.06 -63.35
C GLY A 369 8.27 0.25 -62.45
N GLN A 370 8.81 -0.54 -61.51
CA GLN A 370 8.04 -1.33 -60.56
C GLN A 370 7.67 -0.48 -59.33
N ASN A 371 6.38 -0.43 -58.99
CA ASN A 371 5.87 0.28 -57.79
C ASN A 371 5.92 -0.55 -56.50
N GLN A 372 6.36 -1.80 -56.58
CA GLN A 372 6.42 -2.73 -55.45
C GLN A 372 7.77 -3.44 -55.40
N ILE A 373 8.21 -3.75 -54.18
CA ILE A 373 9.39 -4.58 -53.90
C ILE A 373 8.99 -5.77 -53.03
N LYS A 374 9.64 -6.91 -53.26
CA LYS A 374 9.49 -8.10 -52.44
C LYS A 374 10.65 -8.17 -51.45
N TRP A 375 10.36 -8.11 -50.16
CA TRP A 375 11.36 -8.15 -49.08
C TRP A 375 10.98 -9.21 -48.05
N LYS A 376 11.88 -10.15 -47.76
CA LYS A 376 11.67 -11.27 -46.80
C LYS A 376 10.34 -12.01 -46.97
N GLY A 377 9.91 -12.21 -48.22
CA GLY A 377 8.68 -12.93 -48.58
C GLY A 377 7.40 -12.09 -48.60
N GLN A 378 7.46 -10.79 -48.30
CA GLN A 378 6.32 -9.87 -48.31
C GLN A 378 6.49 -8.76 -49.36
N GLU A 379 5.39 -8.30 -49.93
CA GLU A 379 5.36 -7.21 -50.92
C GLU A 379 5.07 -5.87 -50.25
N PHE A 380 5.86 -4.86 -50.60
CA PHE A 380 5.78 -3.51 -50.07
C PHE A 380 5.80 -2.47 -51.20
N SER A 381 5.06 -1.39 -51.00
CA SER A 381 5.05 -0.22 -51.87
C SER A 381 6.37 0.55 -51.81
N VAL A 382 6.97 0.84 -52.97
CA VAL A 382 8.26 1.55 -53.06
C VAL A 382 8.23 2.93 -52.37
N PRO A 383 7.21 3.81 -52.60
CA PRO A 383 7.10 5.10 -51.93
C PRO A 383 7.06 5.01 -50.40
N ASP A 384 6.37 4.01 -49.86
CA ASP A 384 6.15 3.89 -48.42
C ASP A 384 7.42 3.42 -47.70
N VAL A 385 8.14 2.46 -48.30
CA VAL A 385 9.44 2.01 -47.77
C VAL A 385 10.50 3.10 -47.89
N GLU A 386 10.52 3.83 -49.00
CA GLU A 386 11.48 4.91 -49.26
C GLU A 386 11.36 6.06 -48.25
N LYS A 387 10.13 6.44 -47.88
CA LYS A 387 9.86 7.47 -46.85
C LYS A 387 10.56 7.19 -45.52
N HIS A 388 10.77 5.91 -45.19
CA HIS A 388 11.38 5.50 -43.92
C HIS A 388 12.89 5.23 -44.01
N LEU A 389 13.51 5.24 -45.20
CA LEU A 389 14.96 5.02 -45.36
C LEU A 389 15.85 5.94 -44.49
N PRO A 390 15.62 7.27 -44.44
CA PRO A 390 16.45 8.17 -43.63
C PRO A 390 16.36 7.85 -42.13
N PHE A 391 15.19 7.39 -41.69
CA PHE A 391 14.96 6.97 -40.31
C PHE A 391 15.71 5.69 -39.97
N ILE A 392 15.63 4.67 -40.84
CA ILE A 392 16.32 3.39 -40.68
C ILE A 392 17.85 3.62 -40.62
N GLU A 393 18.37 4.49 -41.47
CA GLU A 393 19.80 4.87 -41.48
C GLU A 393 20.24 5.54 -40.17
N LYS A 394 19.45 6.51 -39.68
CA LYS A 394 19.77 7.23 -38.45
C LYS A 394 19.72 6.31 -37.22
N GLN A 395 18.75 5.38 -37.21
CA GLN A 395 18.53 4.41 -36.14
C GLN A 395 19.60 3.31 -36.10
N LEU A 396 20.03 2.79 -37.26
CA LEU A 396 21.10 1.80 -37.33
C LEU A 396 22.46 2.37 -36.87
N LYS A 397 22.71 3.67 -37.10
CA LYS A 397 23.89 4.39 -36.60
C LYS A 397 23.86 4.66 -35.09
N HIS A 398 22.66 4.80 -34.50
CA HIS A 398 22.47 5.11 -33.07
C HIS A 398 21.64 4.04 -32.35
N ARG A 399 22.07 2.77 -32.43
CA ARG A 399 21.31 1.60 -31.89
C ARG A 399 20.85 1.72 -30.44
N LYS A 400 21.53 2.53 -29.62
CA LYS A 400 21.24 2.73 -28.19
C LYS A 400 20.26 3.89 -27.91
N LYS A 401 19.90 4.71 -28.90
CA LYS A 401 18.96 5.84 -28.74
C LYS A 401 17.92 5.82 -29.86
N PRO A 402 16.64 5.56 -29.60
CA PRO A 402 15.61 5.62 -30.62
C PRO A 402 15.52 7.02 -31.24
N SER A 403 15.63 7.08 -32.56
CA SER A 403 15.35 8.24 -33.39
C SER A 403 13.83 8.40 -33.47
N ARG A 404 13.31 9.64 -33.53
CA ARG A 404 11.87 9.90 -33.65
C ARG A 404 11.34 9.48 -35.03
N VAL A 405 10.18 8.82 -35.08
CA VAL A 405 9.45 8.53 -36.33
C VAL A 405 8.73 9.82 -36.80
N PRO A 406 8.73 10.17 -38.10
CA PRO A 406 7.92 11.29 -38.59
C PRO A 406 6.42 11.00 -38.39
N GLY A 407 5.76 11.76 -37.50
CA GLY A 407 4.36 11.55 -37.11
C GLY A 407 4.11 11.31 -35.61
N GLU A 408 5.10 11.53 -34.74
CA GLU A 408 4.95 11.35 -33.29
C GLU A 408 3.84 12.19 -32.67
N LYS A 409 3.13 11.57 -31.70
CA LYS A 409 2.11 12.20 -30.85
C LYS A 409 2.67 13.47 -30.20
N PRO A 410 1.82 14.49 -29.96
CA PRO A 410 2.26 15.76 -29.38
C PRO A 410 3.01 15.54 -28.07
N GLU A 411 4.11 16.28 -27.90
CA GLU A 411 4.85 16.39 -26.66
C GLU A 411 3.86 16.71 -25.52
N THR A 412 3.84 15.86 -24.48
CA THR A 412 2.91 16.01 -23.37
C THR A 412 3.62 16.81 -22.28
N THR A 413 3.20 18.05 -22.13
CA THR A 413 3.65 18.92 -21.03
C THR A 413 3.01 18.46 -19.72
N VAL A 414 3.82 18.44 -18.66
CA VAL A 414 3.49 17.90 -17.33
C VAL A 414 4.21 18.68 -16.24
N LEU A 415 3.83 18.45 -14.98
CA LEU A 415 4.62 18.86 -13.84
C LEU A 415 5.84 17.94 -13.73
N ILE A 416 7.03 18.52 -13.72
CA ILE A 416 8.27 17.80 -13.45
C ILE A 416 8.56 17.97 -11.98
N ILE A 417 8.74 16.86 -11.28
CA ILE A 417 8.98 16.82 -9.84
C ILE A 417 10.41 16.45 -9.51
N ASP A 418 10.83 16.78 -8.29
CA ASP A 418 12.01 16.20 -7.66
C ASP A 418 11.74 14.72 -7.33
N GLU A 419 12.53 13.84 -7.96
CA GLU A 419 12.36 12.40 -7.95
C GLU A 419 13.37 11.76 -6.99
N ASN A 420 12.90 10.98 -6.02
CA ASN A 420 13.78 10.23 -5.11
C ASN A 420 14.34 8.94 -5.75
N ILE A 421 14.71 8.97 -7.04
CA ILE A 421 15.00 7.73 -7.77
C ILE A 421 16.50 7.38 -7.75
N GLU A 422 17.36 8.27 -8.20
CA GLU A 422 18.81 8.04 -8.18
C GLU A 422 19.44 8.51 -6.87
N ASP A 423 18.97 9.64 -6.37
CA ASP A 423 19.36 10.30 -5.12
C ASP A 423 18.07 10.72 -4.38
N THR A 424 18.17 11.02 -3.08
CA THR A 424 17.02 11.50 -2.27
C THR A 424 16.87 13.02 -2.44
N ASP A 425 16.41 13.45 -3.61
CA ASP A 425 16.28 14.86 -4.00
C ASP A 425 15.21 15.62 -3.19
N TYR A 426 14.19 14.94 -2.67
CA TYR A 426 13.07 15.55 -1.96
C TYR A 426 12.72 14.79 -0.67
N ILE A 427 12.86 15.46 0.46
CA ILE A 427 12.42 15.00 1.77
C ILE A 427 11.47 16.04 2.33
N GLU A 428 10.24 15.63 2.57
CA GLU A 428 9.23 16.49 3.20
C GLU A 428 9.42 16.38 4.71
N LYS A 429 9.89 17.46 5.34
CA LYS A 429 10.18 17.49 6.78
C LYS A 429 8.89 17.68 7.57
N THR A 430 8.62 16.79 8.52
CA THR A 430 7.57 16.99 9.53
C THR A 430 8.07 17.91 10.65
N SER A 431 7.18 18.71 11.23
CA SER A 431 7.51 19.71 12.26
C SER A 431 7.94 19.11 13.61
N THR A 432 8.09 17.79 13.73
CA THR A 432 8.37 17.11 15.00
C THR A 432 9.45 16.05 14.88
N SER A 433 10.64 16.41 15.37
CA SER A 433 11.54 15.47 16.04
C SER A 433 10.91 15.08 17.39
N LYS A 434 10.01 14.09 17.41
CA LYS A 434 9.55 13.49 18.67
C LYS A 434 9.73 11.98 18.66
N VAL A 435 10.24 11.50 19.78
CA VAL A 435 10.39 10.10 20.17
C VAL A 435 9.11 9.34 19.85
N GLU A 436 9.23 8.14 19.29
CA GLU A 436 8.14 7.19 19.08
C GLU A 436 7.49 6.87 20.43
N GLU A 437 6.55 7.70 20.89
CA GLU A 437 5.66 7.28 21.97
C GLU A 437 4.85 6.08 21.46
N PRO A 438 4.65 5.04 22.30
CA PRO A 438 3.90 3.88 21.87
C PRO A 438 2.51 4.31 21.40
N PHE A 439 2.08 3.80 20.24
CA PHE A 439 0.75 4.02 19.68
C PHE A 439 -0.31 3.61 20.72
N ARG A 440 -0.76 4.57 21.54
CA ARG A 440 -1.92 4.39 22.41
C ARG A 440 -3.14 4.49 21.50
N HIS A 441 -3.91 3.41 21.40
CA HIS A 441 -5.15 3.32 20.60
C HIS A 441 -6.26 4.23 21.17
N LEU A 442 -6.02 5.54 21.27
CA LEU A 442 -6.97 6.55 21.67
C LEU A 442 -7.87 6.83 20.46
N LEU A 443 -8.85 5.95 20.26
CA LEU A 443 -9.88 6.14 19.26
C LEU A 443 -10.78 7.31 19.67
N GLU A 444 -10.86 8.32 18.82
CA GLU A 444 -11.92 9.29 18.94
C GLU A 444 -13.15 8.86 18.14
N PRO A 445 -14.36 8.97 18.72
CA PRO A 445 -15.58 8.52 18.08
C PRO A 445 -15.86 9.32 16.80
N THR A 446 -16.26 8.61 15.75
CA THR A 446 -16.65 9.23 14.49
C THR A 446 -17.99 9.96 14.63
N PRO A 447 -18.08 11.26 14.29
CA PRO A 447 -19.33 12.00 14.30
C PRO A 447 -20.28 11.51 13.20
N ASN A 448 -21.58 11.78 13.34
CA ASN A 448 -22.62 11.57 12.32
C ASN A 448 -22.81 10.12 11.80
N LEU A 449 -22.25 9.11 12.47
CA LEU A 449 -22.57 7.71 12.19
C LEU A 449 -24.06 7.43 12.48
N LYS A 450 -24.72 6.74 11.54
CA LYS A 450 -26.13 6.36 11.71
C LYS A 450 -26.33 5.48 12.93
N GLN A 451 -27.47 5.66 13.61
CA GLN A 451 -27.84 4.87 14.77
C GLN A 451 -27.86 3.37 14.42
N GLY A 452 -27.10 2.57 15.17
CA GLY A 452 -26.99 1.11 14.98
C GLY A 452 -25.80 0.66 14.12
N VAL A 453 -25.07 1.59 13.49
CA VAL A 453 -23.79 1.28 12.84
C VAL A 453 -22.69 1.22 13.90
N LYS A 454 -21.96 0.11 13.95
CA LYS A 454 -20.77 -0.06 14.81
C LYS A 454 -19.60 -0.51 13.96
N LEU A 455 -18.43 0.06 14.24
CA LEU A 455 -17.18 -0.39 13.66
C LEU A 455 -16.76 -1.70 14.33
N LEU A 456 -16.12 -2.58 13.56
CA LEU A 456 -15.48 -3.78 14.11
C LEU A 456 -14.17 -3.39 14.81
N PRO A 457 -13.65 -4.20 15.75
CA PRO A 457 -12.46 -3.85 16.52
C PRO A 457 -11.24 -3.47 15.67
N HIS A 458 -11.00 -4.16 14.54
CA HIS A 458 -9.93 -3.78 13.61
C HIS A 458 -10.24 -2.50 12.83
N GLN A 459 -11.50 -2.20 12.58
CA GLN A 459 -11.86 -0.94 11.91
C GLN A 459 -11.64 0.24 12.85
N GLU A 460 -11.98 0.09 14.13
CA GLU A 460 -11.67 1.04 15.20
C GLU A 460 -10.16 1.26 15.32
N GLU A 461 -9.39 0.18 15.38
CA GLU A 461 -7.93 0.24 15.44
C GLU A 461 -7.32 0.93 14.21
N GLY A 462 -7.87 0.70 13.02
CA GLY A 462 -7.40 1.31 11.78
C GLY A 462 -7.75 2.79 11.68
N LEU A 463 -8.94 3.17 12.17
CA LEU A 463 -9.33 4.57 12.31
C LEU A 463 -8.46 5.31 13.32
N ALA A 464 -8.24 4.74 14.51
CA ALA A 464 -7.38 5.31 15.54
C ALA A 464 -5.94 5.50 15.02
N TRP A 465 -5.43 4.53 14.24
CA TRP A 465 -4.12 4.66 13.58
C TRP A 465 -4.08 5.87 12.63
N ALA A 466 -5.09 6.07 11.78
CA ALA A 466 -5.14 7.20 10.86
C ALA A 466 -5.28 8.55 11.59
N GLN A 467 -6.12 8.62 12.64
CA GLN A 467 -6.26 9.80 13.51
C GLN A 467 -4.93 10.16 14.17
N GLN A 468 -4.23 9.18 14.72
CA GLN A 468 -2.96 9.41 15.39
C GLN A 468 -1.85 9.83 14.44
N LEU A 469 -1.83 9.30 13.20
CA LEU A 469 -0.91 9.78 12.17
C LEU A 469 -1.12 11.28 11.90
N TRP A 470 -2.37 11.72 11.78
CA TRP A 470 -2.70 13.13 11.61
C TRP A 470 -2.30 13.98 12.83
N GLU A 471 -2.74 13.61 14.04
CA GLU A 471 -2.47 14.36 15.28
C GLU A 471 -0.97 14.50 15.57
N ASN A 472 -0.18 13.47 15.24
CA ASN A 472 1.28 13.51 15.39
C ASN A 472 2.01 14.15 14.20
N SER A 473 1.29 14.82 13.30
CA SER A 473 1.85 15.53 12.14
C SER A 473 2.65 14.63 11.19
N TYR A 474 2.28 13.35 11.06
CA TYR A 474 2.82 12.49 9.99
C TYR A 474 2.19 12.89 8.64
N LEU A 475 2.97 12.73 7.56
CA LEU A 475 2.56 13.15 6.20
C LEU A 475 1.47 12.27 5.57
N GLY A 476 1.27 11.06 6.11
CA GLY A 476 0.38 10.08 5.50
C GLY A 476 0.52 8.68 6.07
N GLY A 477 -0.15 7.72 5.42
CA GLY A 477 -0.09 6.31 5.77
C GLY A 477 -0.59 5.37 4.66
N LEU A 478 -0.08 4.15 4.68
CA LEU A 478 -0.45 3.04 3.80
C LEU A 478 -1.31 2.02 4.55
N LEU A 479 -2.61 2.03 4.26
CA LEU A 479 -3.58 1.05 4.75
C LEU A 479 -3.60 -0.17 3.81
N ALA A 480 -2.79 -1.16 4.14
CA ALA A 480 -2.56 -2.38 3.38
C ALA A 480 -3.31 -3.61 3.92
N ASP A 481 -4.44 -3.37 4.59
CA ASP A 481 -5.38 -4.40 5.06
C ASP A 481 -5.83 -5.33 3.93
N ASP A 482 -6.10 -6.58 4.28
CA ASP A 482 -6.64 -7.57 3.37
C ASP A 482 -8.00 -7.14 2.76
N MET A 483 -8.33 -7.73 1.61
CA MET A 483 -9.44 -7.31 0.79
C MET A 483 -10.79 -7.59 1.44
N GLY A 484 -11.61 -6.58 1.69
CA GLY A 484 -12.93 -6.76 2.30
C GLY A 484 -12.98 -6.59 3.82
N LEU A 485 -11.90 -6.13 4.45
CA LEU A 485 -11.87 -5.72 5.87
C LEU A 485 -12.53 -4.35 6.16
N GLY A 486 -13.01 -3.64 5.13
CA GLY A 486 -13.73 -2.37 5.27
C GLY A 486 -12.84 -1.13 5.26
N LYS A 487 -11.76 -1.12 4.47
CA LYS A 487 -10.87 0.05 4.29
C LYS A 487 -11.63 1.33 3.92
N THR A 488 -12.59 1.23 3.00
CA THR A 488 -13.44 2.37 2.59
C THR A 488 -14.18 2.97 3.77
N LEU A 489 -14.81 2.15 4.63
CA LEU A 489 -15.49 2.64 5.82
C LEU A 489 -14.53 3.32 6.81
N GLN A 490 -13.34 2.72 7.05
CA GLN A 490 -12.32 3.30 7.93
C GLN A 490 -11.91 4.70 7.45
N VAL A 491 -11.63 4.86 6.15
CA VAL A 491 -11.24 6.15 5.59
C VAL A 491 -12.40 7.15 5.57
N LEU A 492 -13.63 6.73 5.25
CA LEU A 492 -14.79 7.62 5.34
C LEU A 492 -15.00 8.12 6.79
N CYS A 493 -14.81 7.26 7.79
CA CYS A 493 -14.88 7.67 9.19
C CYS A 493 -13.76 8.66 9.55
N PHE A 494 -12.55 8.46 9.03
CA PHE A 494 -11.45 9.40 9.20
C PHE A 494 -11.76 10.77 8.57
N LEU A 495 -12.24 10.80 7.32
CA LEU A 495 -12.59 12.05 6.64
C LEU A 495 -13.72 12.79 7.36
N GLU A 496 -14.74 12.08 7.84
CA GLU A 496 -15.85 12.65 8.61
C GLU A 496 -15.38 13.27 9.93
N TRP A 497 -14.56 12.53 10.68
CA TRP A 497 -13.93 13.01 11.91
C TRP A 497 -13.09 14.27 11.66
N HIS A 498 -12.22 14.20 10.65
CA HIS A 498 -11.33 15.30 10.29
C HIS A 498 -12.10 16.53 9.82
N HIS A 499 -13.19 16.33 9.06
CA HIS A 499 -14.05 17.42 8.61
C HIS A 499 -14.68 18.20 9.76
N VAL A 500 -15.25 17.49 10.74
CA VAL A 500 -15.94 18.12 11.87
C VAL A 500 -14.95 18.80 12.83
N LYS A 501 -13.79 18.19 13.06
CA LYS A 501 -12.80 18.71 14.02
C LYS A 501 -11.95 19.85 13.47
N HIS A 502 -11.42 19.70 12.27
CA HIS A 502 -10.40 20.61 11.75
C HIS A 502 -10.97 21.53 10.68
N ARG A 503 -11.66 20.99 9.66
CA ARG A 503 -12.12 21.78 8.51
C ARG A 503 -13.26 22.76 8.81
N LEU A 504 -14.17 22.46 9.75
CA LEU A 504 -15.22 23.41 10.14
C LEU A 504 -14.70 24.58 10.99
N GLN A 505 -13.52 24.44 11.58
CA GLN A 505 -12.89 25.46 12.44
C GLN A 505 -11.92 26.36 11.66
N GLU A 506 -11.49 25.95 10.47
CA GLU A 506 -10.62 26.73 9.59
C GLU A 506 -11.37 27.84 8.85
N SER A 507 -10.77 29.03 8.78
CA SER A 507 -11.25 30.17 7.99
C SER A 507 -11.28 29.89 6.48
N GLN A 508 -10.53 28.89 6.01
CA GLN A 508 -10.43 28.49 4.61
C GLN A 508 -10.53 26.97 4.48
N ARG A 509 -11.59 26.48 3.83
CA ARG A 509 -11.90 25.04 3.74
C ARG A 509 -11.16 24.38 2.59
N SER A 510 -10.15 23.57 2.88
CA SER A 510 -9.48 22.74 1.87
C SER A 510 -10.32 21.48 1.52
N PRO A 511 -10.50 21.13 0.23
CA PRO A 511 -11.27 19.95 -0.17
C PRO A 511 -10.52 18.62 0.04
N TYR A 512 -11.25 17.50 0.06
CA TYR A 512 -10.70 16.14 0.02
C TYR A 512 -10.68 15.60 -1.42
N LEU A 513 -9.61 14.88 -1.79
CA LEU A 513 -9.50 14.21 -3.09
C LEU A 513 -9.48 12.69 -2.92
N ILE A 514 -10.39 11.99 -3.58
CA ILE A 514 -10.39 10.52 -3.65
C ILE A 514 -10.10 10.11 -5.09
N VAL A 515 -8.99 9.39 -5.28
CA VAL A 515 -8.54 8.88 -6.58
C VAL A 515 -8.67 7.36 -6.59
N ALA A 516 -9.53 6.84 -7.45
CA ALA A 516 -9.74 5.40 -7.56
C ALA A 516 -10.02 4.98 -9.03
N PRO A 517 -9.93 3.69 -9.37
CA PRO A 517 -10.44 3.18 -10.64
C PRO A 517 -11.93 3.52 -10.82
N ILE A 518 -12.35 3.79 -12.06
CA ILE A 518 -13.72 4.21 -12.40
C ILE A 518 -14.80 3.34 -11.73
N ALA A 519 -14.60 2.03 -11.66
CA ALA A 519 -15.61 1.11 -11.10
C ALA A 519 -15.77 1.22 -9.58
N LEU A 520 -14.79 1.78 -8.85
CA LEU A 520 -14.87 1.99 -7.40
C LEU A 520 -15.53 3.31 -7.03
N LEU A 521 -15.39 4.34 -7.86
CA LEU A 521 -15.85 5.69 -7.52
C LEU A 521 -17.37 5.75 -7.30
N GLU A 522 -18.15 5.00 -8.09
CA GLU A 522 -19.59 4.85 -7.87
C GLU A 522 -19.88 4.16 -6.52
N ASN A 523 -19.05 3.17 -6.12
CA ASN A 523 -19.19 2.49 -4.84
C ASN A 523 -18.86 3.41 -3.66
N TRP A 524 -17.80 4.23 -3.75
CA TRP A 524 -17.46 5.23 -2.73
C TRP A 524 -18.62 6.19 -2.46
N ALA A 525 -19.19 6.77 -3.52
CA ALA A 525 -20.36 7.65 -3.41
C ALA A 525 -21.59 6.93 -2.82
N ALA A 526 -21.79 5.66 -3.17
CA ALA A 526 -22.92 4.87 -2.71
C ALA A 526 -22.75 4.31 -1.27
N GLU A 527 -21.52 4.18 -0.78
CA GLU A 527 -21.24 3.69 0.58
C GLU A 527 -21.49 4.75 1.65
N TYR A 528 -21.11 6.00 1.40
CA TYR A 528 -21.28 7.10 2.36
C TYR A 528 -22.71 7.21 2.94
N PRO A 529 -23.79 7.31 2.14
CA PRO A 529 -25.15 7.42 2.68
C PRO A 529 -25.63 6.15 3.40
N LYS A 530 -24.92 5.02 3.34
CA LYS A 530 -25.26 3.81 4.11
C LYS A 530 -24.83 3.94 5.57
N PHE A 531 -23.73 4.64 5.84
CA PHE A 531 -23.10 4.69 7.16
C PHE A 531 -23.32 6.02 7.89
N PHE A 532 -23.48 7.13 7.17
CA PHE A 532 -23.58 8.48 7.74
C PHE A 532 -24.96 9.10 7.53
N SER A 533 -25.46 9.88 8.50
CA SER A 533 -26.71 10.64 8.36
C SER A 533 -26.61 11.69 7.24
N GLU A 534 -27.74 12.04 6.61
CA GLU A 534 -27.75 13.01 5.49
C GLU A 534 -27.20 14.38 5.93
N GLY A 535 -26.16 14.88 5.23
CA GLY A 535 -25.79 16.30 5.22
C GLY A 535 -24.39 16.72 5.69
N SER A 536 -23.43 15.81 5.94
CA SER A 536 -22.09 16.22 6.41
C SER A 536 -21.03 16.42 5.33
N LEU A 537 -20.87 15.52 4.35
CA LEU A 537 -19.96 15.71 3.22
C LEU A 537 -20.67 15.56 1.87
N GLU A 538 -20.51 16.54 0.98
CA GLU A 538 -20.99 16.46 -0.40
C GLU A 538 -19.93 15.86 -1.35
N PHE A 539 -20.32 14.82 -2.10
CA PHE A 539 -19.45 14.15 -3.06
C PHE A 539 -19.68 14.66 -4.49
N ILE A 540 -18.65 15.27 -5.09
CA ILE A 540 -18.67 15.69 -6.49
C ILE A 540 -17.90 14.72 -7.38
N THR A 541 -18.40 14.51 -8.61
CA THR A 541 -17.82 13.56 -9.57
C THR A 541 -17.02 14.30 -10.65
N LEU A 542 -15.71 14.06 -10.71
CA LEU A 542 -14.78 14.67 -11.67
C LEU A 542 -14.26 13.66 -12.71
N TYR A 543 -15.15 12.91 -13.36
CA TYR A 543 -14.79 12.03 -14.47
C TYR A 543 -15.98 11.81 -15.42
N GLY A 544 -15.74 11.12 -16.54
CA GLY A 544 -16.79 10.76 -17.47
C GLY A 544 -17.51 11.97 -18.09
N LYS A 545 -18.84 11.96 -18.12
CA LYS A 545 -19.63 13.10 -18.64
C LYS A 545 -19.66 14.27 -17.66
N ALA A 546 -19.59 14.00 -16.35
CA ALA A 546 -19.62 15.02 -15.30
C ALA A 546 -18.42 15.98 -15.36
N LEU A 547 -17.26 15.49 -15.84
CA LEU A 547 -16.07 16.31 -16.08
C LEU A 547 -16.36 17.55 -16.94
N GLN A 548 -17.27 17.47 -17.91
CA GLN A 548 -17.60 18.60 -18.78
C GLN A 548 -18.24 19.77 -18.01
N ASN A 549 -18.91 19.50 -16.88
CA ASN A 549 -19.54 20.52 -16.05
C ASN A 549 -18.52 21.36 -15.26
N PHE A 550 -17.29 20.87 -15.15
CA PHE A 550 -16.18 21.53 -14.47
C PHE A 550 -15.16 22.11 -15.45
N LYS A 551 -15.34 21.88 -16.77
CA LYS A 551 -14.52 22.52 -17.77
C LYS A 551 -14.98 23.96 -17.97
N CYS A 552 -14.05 24.89 -17.91
CA CYS A 552 -14.27 26.28 -18.22
C CYS A 552 -13.48 26.70 -19.47
N ASP A 553 -13.91 27.83 -20.06
CA ASP A 553 -13.16 28.46 -21.14
C ASP A 553 -11.78 28.86 -20.61
N PRO A 554 -10.68 28.56 -21.34
CA PRO A 554 -9.33 28.97 -20.97
C PRO A 554 -9.20 30.46 -20.62
N SER A 555 -10.01 31.32 -21.23
CA SER A 555 -10.07 32.77 -20.94
C SER A 555 -10.68 33.11 -19.58
N LYS A 556 -11.58 32.25 -19.04
CA LYS A 556 -12.12 32.38 -17.67
C LYS A 556 -11.19 31.73 -16.63
N ALA A 557 -10.43 30.71 -17.03
CA ALA A 557 -9.35 30.14 -16.24
C ALA A 557 -8.10 31.03 -16.17
N ALA A 558 -7.94 31.96 -17.11
CA ALA A 558 -6.84 32.93 -17.16
C ALA A 558 -6.85 33.97 -16.02
N ASN A 559 -7.93 34.02 -15.23
CA ASN A 559 -7.99 34.84 -14.01
C ASN A 559 -7.17 34.24 -12.85
N PHE A 560 -6.60 33.04 -13.01
CA PHE A 560 -5.61 32.49 -12.09
C PHE A 560 -4.22 32.76 -12.67
N GLN A 561 -3.45 33.66 -12.04
CA GLN A 561 -2.05 33.85 -12.37
C GLN A 561 -1.34 32.50 -12.25
N ILE A 562 -0.71 32.05 -13.32
CA ILE A 562 0.12 30.85 -13.27
C ILE A 562 1.35 31.24 -12.44
N PRO A 563 1.71 30.47 -11.40
CA PRO A 563 2.90 30.79 -10.61
C PRO A 563 4.12 30.87 -11.53
N ASP A 564 5.03 31.79 -11.25
CA ASP A 564 6.22 32.04 -12.06
C ASP A 564 7.19 30.84 -11.96
N ILE A 565 6.91 29.82 -12.76
CA ILE A 565 7.65 28.57 -12.87
C ILE A 565 8.08 28.40 -14.32
N GLU A 566 9.30 27.91 -14.51
CA GLU A 566 9.86 27.62 -15.82
C GLU A 566 8.90 26.75 -16.66
N GLY A 567 8.51 27.27 -17.83
CA GLY A 567 7.57 26.61 -18.75
C GLY A 567 6.09 26.96 -18.55
N ALA A 568 5.76 27.95 -17.73
CA ALA A 568 4.40 28.48 -17.55
C ALA A 568 3.70 28.84 -18.89
N GLU A 569 4.43 29.30 -19.90
CA GLU A 569 3.86 29.60 -21.23
C GLU A 569 3.26 28.36 -21.91
N ARG A 570 3.74 27.15 -21.58
CA ARG A 570 3.22 25.88 -22.12
C ARG A 570 1.88 25.50 -21.51
N LEU A 571 1.61 25.94 -20.28
CA LEU A 571 0.34 25.68 -19.60
C LEU A 571 -0.83 26.38 -20.29
N GLU A 572 -0.66 27.64 -20.70
CA GLU A 572 -1.68 28.36 -21.45
C GLU A 572 -2.02 27.69 -22.78
N GLU A 573 -1.00 27.19 -23.50
CA GLU A 573 -1.21 26.50 -24.77
C GLU A 573 -1.98 25.17 -24.60
N LEU A 574 -1.71 24.43 -23.52
CA LEU A 574 -2.45 23.21 -23.19
C LEU A 574 -3.88 23.48 -22.77
N ARG A 575 -4.13 24.49 -21.92
CA ARG A 575 -5.48 24.90 -21.53
C ARG A 575 -6.31 25.22 -22.77
N LYS A 576 -5.72 25.94 -23.75
CA LYS A 576 -6.35 26.21 -25.06
C LYS A 576 -6.68 24.93 -25.85
N ARG A 577 -5.86 23.88 -25.77
CA ARG A 577 -6.07 22.62 -26.52
C ARG A 577 -7.03 21.63 -25.81
N ARG A 578 -7.00 21.52 -24.48
CA ARG A 578 -7.70 20.47 -23.70
C ARG A 578 -8.88 20.99 -22.86
N GLY A 579 -9.02 22.31 -22.72
CA GLY A 579 -9.86 22.98 -21.74
C GLY A 579 -9.19 23.03 -20.36
N ALA A 580 -9.62 23.97 -19.53
CA ALA A 580 -9.16 24.12 -18.15
C ALA A 580 -10.26 23.66 -17.17
N LEU A 581 -9.88 23.24 -15.97
CA LEU A 581 -10.84 23.00 -14.89
C LEU A 581 -11.15 24.30 -14.12
N ASP A 582 -12.39 24.42 -13.65
CA ASP A 582 -12.81 25.48 -12.74
C ASP A 582 -12.28 25.21 -11.33
N VAL A 583 -11.06 25.70 -11.07
CA VAL A 583 -10.34 25.51 -9.80
C VAL A 583 -11.12 26.08 -8.62
N LYS A 584 -11.82 27.21 -8.77
CA LYS A 584 -12.60 27.83 -7.68
C LYS A 584 -13.70 26.89 -7.21
N ARG A 585 -14.48 26.37 -8.16
CA ARG A 585 -15.56 25.41 -7.86
C ARG A 585 -15.04 24.13 -7.19
N LEU A 586 -13.82 23.69 -7.53
CA LEU A 586 -13.21 22.51 -6.91
C LEU A 586 -12.70 22.80 -5.49
N ARG A 587 -12.23 24.03 -5.21
CA ARG A 587 -11.85 24.46 -3.85
C ARG A 587 -13.06 24.53 -2.90
N ASP A 588 -14.21 24.94 -3.41
CA ASP A 588 -15.46 25.04 -2.62
C ASP A 588 -16.12 23.67 -2.33
N ALA A 589 -15.64 22.58 -2.92
CA ALA A 589 -16.22 21.26 -2.73
C ALA A 589 -15.78 20.62 -1.39
N ASP A 590 -16.57 19.66 -0.89
CA ASP A 590 -16.17 18.84 0.26
C ASP A 590 -15.29 17.67 -0.18
N VAL A 591 -15.82 16.78 -1.02
CA VAL A 591 -15.11 15.59 -1.50
C VAL A 591 -15.16 15.51 -3.03
N VAL A 592 -13.99 15.40 -3.65
CA VAL A 592 -13.83 15.26 -5.10
C VAL A 592 -13.47 13.81 -5.45
N LEU A 593 -14.35 13.14 -6.20
CA LEU A 593 -14.13 11.79 -6.71
C LEU A 593 -13.56 11.84 -8.14
N THR A 594 -12.38 11.27 -8.36
CA THR A 594 -11.71 11.29 -9.66
C THR A 594 -10.93 10.02 -9.97
N THR A 595 -10.45 9.88 -11.21
CA THR A 595 -9.65 8.73 -11.65
C THR A 595 -8.18 9.10 -11.80
N TYR A 596 -7.32 8.09 -11.75
CA TYR A 596 -5.89 8.22 -12.02
C TYR A 596 -5.59 8.91 -13.36
N GLU A 597 -6.37 8.59 -14.40
CA GLU A 597 -6.23 9.20 -15.73
C GLU A 597 -6.67 10.67 -15.74
N THR A 598 -7.74 11.03 -15.02
CA THR A 598 -8.14 12.44 -14.89
C THR A 598 -7.07 13.24 -14.17
N VAL A 599 -6.49 12.73 -13.07
CA VAL A 599 -5.41 13.42 -12.35
C VAL A 599 -4.23 13.65 -13.28
N ARG A 600 -3.82 12.64 -14.05
CA ARG A 600 -2.76 12.77 -15.05
C ARG A 600 -3.07 13.84 -16.10
N ASP A 601 -4.30 13.84 -16.62
CA ASP A 601 -4.70 14.68 -17.74
C ASP A 601 -4.90 16.15 -17.34
N PHE A 602 -5.29 16.42 -16.09
CA PHE A 602 -5.52 17.75 -15.51
C PHE A 602 -4.58 18.09 -14.35
N GLN A 603 -3.40 17.46 -14.29
CA GLN A 603 -2.43 17.63 -13.20
C GLN A 603 -2.05 19.09 -12.95
N LEU A 604 -2.07 19.92 -14.00
CA LEU A 604 -1.72 21.32 -13.94
C LEU A 604 -2.78 22.18 -13.24
N ASP A 605 -4.06 21.80 -13.33
CA ASP A 605 -5.14 22.51 -12.64
C ASP A 605 -5.35 21.95 -11.23
N LEU A 606 -5.27 20.62 -11.07
CA LEU A 606 -5.43 19.93 -9.78
C LEU A 606 -4.24 20.16 -8.84
N GLY A 607 -3.04 20.41 -9.38
CA GLY A 607 -1.85 20.76 -8.62
C GLY A 607 -1.86 22.17 -8.02
N LEU A 608 -2.80 23.04 -8.43
CA LEU A 608 -2.99 24.41 -7.90
C LEU A 608 -3.95 24.45 -6.69
N ILE A 609 -4.51 23.30 -6.31
CA ILE A 609 -5.46 23.17 -5.20
C ILE A 609 -4.70 22.63 -3.99
N GLN A 610 -4.88 23.30 -2.84
CA GLN A 610 -4.49 22.76 -1.53
C GLN A 610 -5.53 21.71 -1.11
N TRP A 611 -5.12 20.45 -1.01
CA TRP A 611 -5.99 19.36 -0.58
C TRP A 611 -5.78 19.08 0.92
N ALA A 612 -6.85 19.00 1.70
CA ALA A 612 -6.75 18.61 3.11
C ALA A 612 -6.27 17.15 3.23
N THR A 613 -6.82 16.28 2.39
CA THR A 613 -6.38 14.89 2.31
C THR A 613 -6.51 14.36 0.88
N VAL A 614 -5.45 13.70 0.40
CA VAL A 614 -5.49 12.90 -0.84
C VAL A 614 -5.54 11.42 -0.47
N VAL A 615 -6.65 10.78 -0.81
CA VAL A 615 -6.86 9.34 -0.67
C VAL A 615 -6.69 8.68 -2.03
N ILE A 616 -5.83 7.68 -2.14
CA ILE A 616 -5.71 6.83 -3.32
C ILE A 616 -6.13 5.40 -3.01
N ASP A 617 -7.03 4.85 -3.83
CA ASP A 617 -7.53 3.47 -3.70
C ASP A 617 -7.03 2.59 -4.84
N GLU A 618 -6.72 1.33 -4.54
CA GLU A 618 -5.94 0.43 -5.41
C GLU A 618 -4.57 1.05 -5.79
N ALA A 619 -3.82 1.45 -4.75
CA ALA A 619 -2.53 2.16 -4.85
C ALA A 619 -1.46 1.44 -5.70
N GLN A 620 -1.62 0.14 -6.00
CA GLN A 620 -0.78 -0.56 -6.99
C GLN A 620 -0.85 0.07 -8.40
N ARG A 621 -1.80 0.97 -8.67
CA ARG A 621 -1.84 1.80 -9.88
C ARG A 621 -0.64 2.74 -10.03
N ILE A 622 0.04 3.09 -8.94
CA ILE A 622 1.24 3.93 -8.94
C ILE A 622 2.53 3.15 -8.64
N LYS A 623 2.54 1.84 -8.92
CA LYS A 623 3.66 0.95 -8.55
C LYS A 623 4.97 1.21 -9.28
N THR A 624 4.94 1.89 -10.42
CA THR A 624 6.14 2.13 -11.24
C THR A 624 6.62 3.58 -11.11
N PRO A 625 7.86 3.80 -10.64
CA PRO A 625 8.49 5.12 -10.63
C PRO A 625 8.58 5.73 -12.04
N GLY A 626 8.47 7.05 -12.14
CA GLY A 626 8.65 7.79 -13.40
C GLY A 626 7.50 7.68 -14.41
N THR A 627 6.42 6.95 -14.11
CA THR A 627 5.21 7.00 -14.96
C THR A 627 4.47 8.33 -14.78
N LEU A 628 3.78 8.77 -15.84
CA LEU A 628 3.00 10.01 -15.83
C LEU A 628 1.97 10.09 -14.70
N VAL A 629 1.32 8.97 -14.39
CA VAL A 629 0.29 8.91 -13.33
C VAL A 629 0.95 9.04 -11.96
N THR A 630 2.04 8.33 -11.71
CA THR A 630 2.80 8.41 -10.46
C THR A 630 3.34 9.82 -10.22
N ASN A 631 3.91 10.46 -11.26
CA ASN A 631 4.40 11.83 -11.18
C ASN A 631 3.24 12.80 -10.86
N ALA A 632 2.15 12.75 -11.62
CA ALA A 632 1.01 13.64 -11.41
C ALA A 632 0.42 13.57 -10.00
N LEU A 633 0.39 12.39 -9.38
CA LEU A 633 -0.08 12.22 -8.00
C LEU A 633 0.92 12.75 -6.97
N LYS A 634 2.22 12.51 -7.16
CA LYS A 634 3.28 13.03 -6.28
C LYS A 634 3.43 14.55 -6.37
N ALA A 635 2.99 15.16 -7.47
CA ALA A 635 2.99 16.61 -7.67
C ALA A 635 1.86 17.35 -6.94
N LEU A 636 0.84 16.65 -6.41
CA LEU A 636 -0.28 17.29 -5.71
C LEU A 636 0.16 17.92 -4.39
N LYS A 637 -0.43 19.08 -4.09
CA LYS A 637 -0.24 19.81 -2.83
C LYS A 637 -1.27 19.32 -1.80
N THR A 638 -0.82 18.75 -0.68
CA THR A 638 -1.74 18.12 0.28
C THR A 638 -1.16 18.09 1.69
N ASP A 639 -2.04 18.20 2.69
CA ASP A 639 -1.64 18.15 4.12
C ASP A 639 -1.45 16.71 4.60
N PHE A 640 -2.29 15.78 4.13
CA PHE A 640 -2.20 14.37 4.49
C PHE A 640 -2.49 13.40 3.34
N ARG A 641 -1.80 12.25 3.32
CA ARG A 641 -1.86 11.27 2.22
C ARG A 641 -2.25 9.90 2.73
N LEU A 642 -3.36 9.35 2.24
CA LEU A 642 -3.75 7.96 2.53
C LEU A 642 -3.69 7.11 1.27
N ALA A 643 -2.89 6.06 1.31
CA ALA A 643 -2.85 5.06 0.25
C ALA A 643 -3.50 3.76 0.73
N MET A 644 -4.40 3.20 -0.08
CA MET A 644 -5.08 1.95 0.22
C MET A 644 -4.78 0.88 -0.82
N THR A 645 -4.54 -0.34 -0.37
CA THR A 645 -4.33 -1.50 -1.26
C THR A 645 -4.60 -2.80 -0.51
N GLY A 646 -5.12 -3.82 -1.19
CA GLY A 646 -5.17 -5.18 -0.63
C GLY A 646 -3.84 -5.92 -0.73
N THR A 647 -3.04 -5.55 -1.75
CA THR A 647 -1.81 -6.21 -2.14
C THR A 647 -0.73 -5.13 -2.31
N PRO A 648 -0.09 -4.68 -1.21
CA PRO A 648 0.90 -3.60 -1.26
C PRO A 648 2.12 -3.94 -2.11
N VAL A 649 2.37 -5.23 -2.32
CA VAL A 649 3.36 -5.76 -3.23
C VAL A 649 2.63 -6.72 -4.17
N GLU A 650 2.53 -6.37 -5.45
CA GLU A 650 1.89 -7.23 -6.46
C GLU A 650 2.96 -8.04 -7.21
N ASN A 651 4.04 -7.37 -7.62
CA ASN A 651 5.08 -7.95 -8.46
C ASN A 651 6.48 -7.76 -7.88
N SER A 652 6.79 -6.62 -7.25
CA SER A 652 8.13 -6.31 -6.77
C SER A 652 8.10 -5.44 -5.51
N LEU A 653 9.08 -5.58 -4.62
CA LEU A 653 9.25 -4.68 -3.46
C LEU A 653 9.40 -3.21 -3.87
N MET A 654 9.80 -2.96 -5.12
CA MET A 654 9.86 -1.63 -5.71
C MET A 654 8.48 -0.94 -5.75
N ASP A 655 7.40 -1.72 -5.84
CA ASP A 655 6.02 -1.23 -5.80
C ASP A 655 5.77 -0.54 -4.45
N LEU A 656 6.22 -1.15 -3.35
CA LEU A 656 6.08 -0.65 -1.99
C LEU A 656 6.90 0.61 -1.75
N TRP A 657 8.14 0.65 -2.26
CA TRP A 657 8.94 1.88 -2.21
C TRP A 657 8.20 3.02 -2.91
N CYS A 658 7.64 2.76 -4.09
CA CYS A 658 7.00 3.80 -4.89
C CYS A 658 5.74 4.38 -4.22
N ILE A 659 4.95 3.51 -3.56
CA ILE A 659 3.76 3.91 -2.77
C ILE A 659 4.19 4.62 -1.48
N THR A 660 5.24 4.15 -0.81
CA THR A 660 5.75 4.78 0.42
C THR A 660 6.28 6.19 0.13
N ASP A 661 7.01 6.38 -0.98
CA ASP A 661 7.48 7.69 -1.42
C ASP A 661 6.35 8.65 -1.86
N PHE A 662 5.12 8.14 -2.05
CA PHE A 662 3.94 8.99 -2.16
C PHE A 662 3.44 9.42 -0.77
N VAL A 663 3.25 8.50 0.18
CA VAL A 663 2.68 8.84 1.51
C VAL A 663 3.67 9.53 2.46
N ALA A 664 4.96 9.21 2.37
CA ALA A 664 6.06 9.73 3.17
C ALA A 664 7.30 9.94 2.27
N PRO A 665 7.36 11.03 1.48
CA PRO A 665 8.42 11.28 0.53
C PRO A 665 9.82 11.27 1.18
N GLY A 666 10.73 10.46 0.63
CA GLY A 666 12.11 10.35 1.11
C GLY A 666 12.33 9.44 2.33
N HIS A 667 11.27 8.86 2.92
CA HIS A 667 11.38 8.02 4.13
C HIS A 667 12.19 6.73 3.93
N LEU A 668 12.12 6.12 2.74
CA LEU A 668 12.85 4.89 2.39
C LEU A 668 14.12 5.17 1.56
N ASP A 669 14.67 6.38 1.64
CA ASP A 669 15.78 6.85 0.81
C ASP A 669 15.51 6.69 -0.70
N SER A 670 16.57 6.73 -1.51
CA SER A 670 16.47 6.63 -2.95
C SER A 670 16.01 5.24 -3.42
N ALA A 671 15.29 5.19 -4.54
CA ALA A 671 14.90 3.93 -5.18
C ALA A 671 16.10 3.01 -5.47
N LYS A 672 17.23 3.61 -5.83
CA LYS A 672 18.49 2.92 -6.13
C LYS A 672 19.05 2.22 -4.90
N ASP A 673 19.09 2.91 -3.77
CA ASP A 673 19.58 2.37 -2.50
C ASP A 673 18.64 1.29 -1.97
N PHE A 674 17.34 1.55 -1.96
CA PHE A 674 16.31 0.58 -1.60
C PHE A 674 16.40 -0.71 -2.45
N ASN A 675 16.55 -0.58 -3.77
CA ASN A 675 16.71 -1.73 -4.65
C ASN A 675 18.01 -2.50 -4.37
N SER A 676 19.09 -1.82 -4.00
CA SER A 676 20.36 -2.46 -3.67
C SER A 676 20.28 -3.29 -2.39
N GLU A 677 19.55 -2.79 -1.39
CA GLU A 677 19.46 -3.36 -0.05
C GLU A 677 18.36 -4.43 0.07
N PHE A 678 17.23 -4.26 -0.61
CA PHE A 678 16.05 -5.14 -0.44
C PHE A 678 15.70 -5.94 -1.69
N CYS A 679 15.79 -5.36 -2.89
CA CYS A 679 15.39 -6.08 -4.11
C CYS A 679 16.49 -7.02 -4.64
N ARG A 680 17.77 -6.65 -4.56
CA ARG A 680 18.87 -7.50 -5.04
C ARG A 680 19.02 -8.80 -4.24
N PRO A 681 18.95 -8.80 -2.89
CA PRO A 681 19.05 -10.04 -2.12
C PRO A 681 17.98 -11.07 -2.47
N LEU A 682 16.77 -10.66 -2.88
CA LEU A 682 15.71 -11.58 -3.31
C LEU A 682 16.05 -12.44 -4.54
N LYS A 683 17.10 -12.07 -5.30
CA LYS A 683 17.58 -12.86 -6.43
C LYS A 683 18.50 -14.01 -6.00
N ASN A 684 19.01 -13.99 -4.77
CA ASN A 684 19.79 -15.08 -4.21
C ASN A 684 18.85 -16.10 -3.54
N PRO A 685 18.85 -17.38 -3.98
CA PRO A 685 18.03 -18.44 -3.38
C PRO A 685 18.31 -18.71 -1.89
N GLU A 686 19.49 -18.33 -1.40
CA GLU A 686 19.90 -18.53 0.00
C GLU A 686 19.42 -17.42 0.95
N THR A 687 18.80 -16.36 0.42
CA THR A 687 18.34 -15.22 1.24
C THR A 687 17.17 -15.63 2.14
N ASP A 688 17.30 -15.34 3.43
CA ASP A 688 16.18 -15.44 4.37
C ASP A 688 15.14 -14.35 4.09
N ILE A 689 14.06 -14.76 3.43
CA ILE A 689 12.98 -13.85 3.02
C ILE A 689 12.21 -13.30 4.22
N ARG A 690 12.12 -14.04 5.35
CA ARG A 690 11.41 -13.58 6.55
C ARG A 690 12.17 -12.46 7.23
N ALA A 691 13.46 -12.69 7.53
CA ALA A 691 14.32 -11.68 8.12
C ALA A 691 14.38 -10.42 7.25
N LEU A 692 14.42 -10.57 5.92
CA LEU A 692 14.38 -9.44 5.00
C LEU A 692 13.06 -8.67 5.08
N GLY A 693 11.93 -9.37 5.17
CA GLY A 693 10.60 -8.78 5.32
C GLY A 693 10.42 -8.01 6.63
N ASP A 694 10.93 -8.54 7.74
CA ASP A 694 10.86 -7.89 9.05
C ASP A 694 11.66 -6.58 9.07
N ARG A 695 12.88 -6.57 8.49
CA ARG A 695 13.67 -5.33 8.35
C ARG A 695 12.95 -4.26 7.51
N ILE A 696 12.27 -4.66 6.43
CA ILE A 696 11.49 -3.72 5.62
C ILE A 696 10.33 -3.14 6.44
N ARG A 697 9.65 -3.98 7.22
CA ARG A 697 8.57 -3.54 8.10
C ARG A 697 9.07 -2.55 9.15
N GLU A 698 10.18 -2.85 9.82
CA GLU A 698 10.79 -1.96 10.80
C GLU A 698 11.17 -0.61 10.17
N ARG A 699 11.71 -0.62 8.95
CA ARG A 699 12.09 0.61 8.25
C ARG A 699 10.90 1.46 7.83
N ILE A 700 9.79 0.85 7.42
CA ILE A 700 8.54 1.58 7.11
C ILE A 700 7.85 2.04 8.40
N GLY A 701 8.02 1.30 9.49
CA GLY A 701 7.50 1.63 10.80
C GLY A 701 5.99 1.89 10.79
N VAL A 702 5.61 3.03 11.35
CA VAL A 702 4.22 3.43 11.63
C VAL A 702 3.40 3.77 10.38
N TYR A 703 4.07 4.00 9.24
CA TYR A 703 3.42 4.35 7.98
C TYR A 703 2.67 3.18 7.33
N LEU A 704 2.88 1.94 7.77
CA LEU A 704 2.21 0.76 7.20
C LEU A 704 1.32 0.07 8.22
N LYS A 705 0.01 0.01 7.93
CA LYS A 705 -0.94 -0.85 8.64
C LYS A 705 -1.34 -2.02 7.75
N ARG A 706 -1.03 -3.25 8.16
CA ARG A 706 -1.38 -4.49 7.42
C ARG A 706 -1.96 -5.54 8.36
N ARG A 707 -3.07 -6.12 7.93
CA ARG A 707 -3.92 -7.01 8.71
C ARG A 707 -4.55 -8.07 7.79
N LEU A 708 -4.56 -9.32 8.21
CA LEU A 708 -5.11 -10.45 7.44
C LEU A 708 -6.46 -10.88 8.01
N LYS A 709 -7.35 -11.42 7.16
CA LYS A 709 -8.66 -11.94 7.61
C LYS A 709 -8.54 -13.03 8.66
N THR A 710 -7.56 -13.92 8.48
CA THR A 710 -7.28 -15.06 9.38
C THR A 710 -6.90 -14.63 10.79
N ASP A 711 -6.37 -13.41 10.93
CA ASP A 711 -5.77 -12.97 12.18
C ASP A 711 -6.77 -12.19 13.05
N ILE A 712 -7.92 -11.81 12.49
CA ILE A 712 -8.79 -10.74 13.03
C ILE A 712 -10.27 -11.10 13.04
N LEU A 713 -10.73 -11.91 12.09
CA LEU A 713 -12.16 -12.21 11.95
C LEU A 713 -12.43 -13.65 12.37
N ASP A 714 -12.87 -13.82 13.62
CA ASP A 714 -13.42 -15.08 14.12
C ASP A 714 -14.82 -15.39 13.52
N ASP A 715 -15.53 -14.34 13.06
CA ASP A 715 -16.94 -14.39 12.62
C ASP A 715 -17.13 -14.59 11.10
N LEU A 716 -16.07 -14.74 10.30
CA LEU A 716 -16.24 -15.06 8.88
C LEU A 716 -16.72 -16.52 8.72
N PRO A 717 -17.69 -16.79 7.83
CA PRO A 717 -18.15 -18.14 7.59
C PRO A 717 -17.03 -18.99 6.98
N GLU A 718 -17.12 -20.32 7.09
CA GLU A 718 -16.06 -21.21 6.63
C GLU A 718 -15.78 -21.07 5.12
N ARG A 719 -14.50 -21.12 4.76
CA ARG A 719 -14.02 -21.09 3.37
C ARG A 719 -13.50 -22.48 2.98
N TYR A 720 -14.14 -23.08 1.98
CA TYR A 720 -13.77 -24.39 1.45
C TYR A 720 -13.15 -24.26 0.06
N ILE A 721 -11.97 -24.84 -0.14
CA ILE A 721 -11.31 -24.95 -1.46
C ILE A 721 -11.44 -26.40 -1.93
N HIS A 722 -12.07 -26.59 -3.08
CA HIS A 722 -12.34 -27.89 -3.71
C HIS A 722 -11.44 -28.03 -4.95
N ASP A 723 -10.38 -28.83 -4.83
CA ASP A 723 -9.42 -29.12 -5.89
C ASP A 723 -9.45 -30.61 -6.30
N ALA A 724 -9.34 -31.53 -5.35
CA ALA A 724 -9.35 -32.98 -5.59
C ALA A 724 -10.66 -33.46 -6.23
N ASP A 725 -11.79 -32.97 -5.72
CA ASP A 725 -13.13 -33.34 -6.20
C ASP A 725 -13.50 -32.68 -7.55
N CYS A 726 -12.62 -31.84 -8.09
CA CYS A 726 -12.83 -31.07 -9.32
C CYS A 726 -11.93 -31.55 -10.47
N GLN A 727 -11.29 -32.71 -10.33
CA GLN A 727 -10.46 -33.33 -11.36
C GLN A 727 -11.27 -34.27 -12.24
N GLN A 728 -11.07 -34.16 -13.56
CA GLN A 728 -11.72 -35.05 -14.53
C GLN A 728 -10.75 -35.39 -15.65
N ASN A 729 -10.68 -36.68 -15.99
CA ASN A 729 -9.88 -37.13 -17.12
C ASN A 729 -10.41 -36.55 -18.44
N MET A 730 -9.49 -36.07 -19.26
CA MET A 730 -9.81 -35.54 -20.60
C MET A 730 -10.56 -36.58 -21.42
N PRO A 731 -11.71 -36.22 -22.02
CA PRO A 731 -12.36 -37.03 -23.05
C PRO A 731 -11.45 -37.25 -24.25
N SER A 732 -11.70 -38.31 -25.03
CA SER A 732 -10.81 -38.75 -26.12
C SER A 732 -10.43 -37.62 -27.08
N ILE A 733 -11.41 -36.83 -27.53
CA ILE A 733 -11.18 -35.69 -28.44
C ILE A 733 -10.28 -34.62 -27.81
N GLN A 734 -10.43 -34.35 -26.52
CA GLN A 734 -9.60 -33.38 -25.81
C GLN A 734 -8.18 -33.92 -25.61
N ALA A 735 -8.05 -35.18 -25.23
CA ALA A 735 -6.76 -35.85 -25.03
C ALA A 735 -5.94 -35.93 -26.33
N GLU A 736 -6.57 -36.30 -27.45
CA GLU A 736 -5.93 -36.37 -28.77
C GLU A 736 -5.41 -35.00 -29.22
N ARG A 737 -6.24 -33.94 -29.11
CA ARG A 737 -5.80 -32.57 -29.44
C ARG A 737 -4.68 -32.10 -28.53
N TYR A 738 -4.74 -32.43 -27.24
CA TYR A 738 -3.71 -32.06 -26.27
C TYR A 738 -2.36 -32.73 -26.59
N GLN A 739 -2.39 -34.02 -26.92
CA GLN A 739 -1.19 -34.77 -27.34
C GLN A 739 -0.62 -34.22 -28.66
N ALA A 740 -1.47 -33.92 -29.64
CA ALA A 740 -1.03 -33.32 -30.91
C ALA A 740 -0.34 -31.95 -30.70
N ALA A 741 -0.87 -31.11 -29.80
CA ALA A 741 -0.24 -29.84 -29.44
C ALA A 741 1.14 -30.05 -28.79
N LEU A 742 1.30 -31.05 -27.91
CA LEU A 742 2.60 -31.41 -27.33
C LEU A 742 3.59 -31.94 -28.37
N GLN A 743 3.15 -32.74 -29.32
CA GLN A 743 4.00 -33.30 -30.37
C GLN A 743 4.55 -32.22 -31.31
N SER A 744 3.77 -31.17 -31.59
CA SER A 744 4.20 -30.03 -32.42
C SER A 744 5.45 -29.29 -31.90
N THR A 745 5.80 -29.51 -30.63
CA THR A 745 7.00 -28.95 -29.99
C THR A 745 8.29 -29.70 -30.35
N LYS A 746 8.21 -30.94 -30.88
CA LYS A 746 9.38 -31.80 -31.15
C LYS A 746 10.03 -31.56 -32.52
N ASP A 747 9.25 -31.18 -33.53
CA ASP A 747 9.71 -31.10 -34.92
C ASP A 747 10.58 -29.86 -35.24
N SER A 748 11.03 -29.13 -34.22
CA SER A 748 11.74 -27.85 -34.38
C SER A 748 13.15 -27.93 -33.77
N GLU A 749 14.10 -28.48 -34.55
CA GLU A 749 15.55 -28.40 -34.30
C GLU A 749 16.09 -26.99 -34.60
N SER A 750 15.59 -25.96 -33.91
CA SER A 750 16.01 -24.58 -34.14
C SER A 750 16.44 -23.92 -32.84
N ASP A 751 17.74 -23.70 -32.67
CA ASP A 751 18.27 -22.88 -31.57
C ASP A 751 17.97 -21.38 -31.81
N GLY A 752 17.33 -20.72 -30.84
CA GLY A 752 17.23 -19.24 -30.80
C GLY A 752 15.85 -18.64 -30.47
N PRO A 753 15.62 -17.34 -30.76
CA PRO A 753 14.40 -16.60 -30.45
C PRO A 753 13.11 -17.17 -31.08
N GLN A 754 13.24 -17.88 -32.21
CA GLN A 754 12.12 -18.55 -32.88
C GLN A 754 11.55 -19.69 -32.05
N GLN A 755 12.40 -20.48 -31.38
CA GLN A 755 11.97 -21.54 -30.47
C GLN A 755 11.13 -20.97 -29.31
N ARG A 756 11.54 -19.83 -28.76
CA ARG A 756 10.85 -19.17 -27.63
C ARG A 756 9.44 -18.70 -28.02
N ASN A 757 9.26 -18.19 -29.24
CA ASN A 757 7.94 -17.80 -29.75
C ASN A 757 7.04 -19.03 -30.00
N GLN A 758 7.59 -20.10 -30.57
CA GLN A 758 6.85 -21.34 -30.82
C GLN A 758 6.42 -22.03 -29.52
N ILE A 759 7.31 -22.05 -28.53
CA ILE A 759 7.04 -22.54 -27.18
C ILE A 759 5.88 -21.77 -26.52
N LEU A 760 5.84 -20.44 -26.65
CA LEU A 760 4.72 -19.63 -26.14
C LEU A 760 3.42 -19.93 -26.89
N GLN A 761 3.46 -20.17 -28.20
CA GLN A 761 2.28 -20.55 -28.99
C GLN A 761 1.71 -21.90 -28.52
N VAL A 762 2.55 -22.91 -28.29
CA VAL A 762 2.11 -24.21 -27.77
C VAL A 762 1.47 -24.05 -26.39
N LEU A 763 2.05 -23.24 -25.51
CA LEU A 763 1.45 -22.98 -24.18
C LEU A 763 0.05 -22.35 -24.30
N HIS A 764 -0.13 -21.40 -25.21
CA HIS A 764 -1.45 -20.81 -25.48
C HIS A 764 -2.45 -21.87 -26.01
N GLN A 765 -2.01 -22.76 -26.91
CA GLN A 765 -2.83 -23.85 -27.43
C GLN A 765 -3.22 -24.85 -26.35
N LEU A 766 -2.28 -25.34 -25.53
CA LEU A 766 -2.57 -26.25 -24.42
C LEU A 766 -3.57 -25.65 -23.46
N ARG A 767 -3.45 -24.34 -23.19
CA ARG A 767 -4.42 -23.60 -22.38
C ARG A 767 -5.79 -23.53 -23.05
N ASP A 768 -5.88 -23.25 -24.35
CA ASP A 768 -7.16 -23.27 -25.10
C ASP A 768 -7.82 -24.66 -25.02
N ILE A 769 -7.06 -25.72 -25.29
CA ILE A 769 -7.53 -27.11 -25.29
C ILE A 769 -8.00 -27.53 -23.90
N SER A 770 -7.27 -27.17 -22.84
CA SER A 770 -7.66 -27.41 -21.45
C SER A 770 -9.04 -26.80 -21.15
N ASP A 771 -9.26 -25.52 -21.51
CA ASP A 771 -10.56 -24.87 -21.31
C ASP A 771 -11.68 -25.51 -22.15
N HIS A 772 -11.45 -25.74 -23.44
CA HIS A 772 -12.34 -26.51 -24.31
C HIS A 772 -11.64 -26.91 -25.61
N PRO A 773 -11.71 -28.17 -26.09
CA PRO A 773 -10.99 -28.61 -27.29
C PRO A 773 -11.36 -27.83 -28.57
N LEU A 774 -12.63 -27.41 -28.70
CA LEU A 774 -13.15 -26.68 -29.88
C LEU A 774 -12.96 -25.15 -29.84
N LEU A 775 -12.25 -24.60 -28.83
CA LEU A 775 -12.14 -23.14 -28.66
C LEU A 775 -11.32 -22.46 -29.77
N ALA A 776 -10.28 -23.14 -30.25
CA ALA A 776 -9.35 -22.62 -31.25
C ALA A 776 -10.05 -22.39 -32.61
N ASP A 777 -10.80 -23.39 -33.07
CA ASP A 777 -11.43 -23.40 -34.40
C ASP A 777 -12.79 -22.69 -34.43
N SER A 778 -13.31 -22.26 -33.27
CA SER A 778 -14.66 -21.68 -33.11
C SER A 778 -15.80 -22.59 -33.61
N GLN A 779 -15.52 -23.89 -33.75
CA GLN A 779 -16.44 -24.92 -34.24
C GLN A 779 -17.52 -25.32 -33.22
N TRP A 780 -17.56 -24.68 -32.05
CA TRP A 780 -18.59 -24.92 -31.03
C TRP A 780 -19.92 -24.24 -31.37
N GLU A 781 -19.92 -23.26 -32.27
CA GLU A 781 -21.13 -22.54 -32.70
C GLU A 781 -22.05 -23.49 -33.51
N GLY A 782 -23.19 -23.85 -32.93
CA GLY A 782 -24.21 -24.70 -33.56
C GLY A 782 -24.19 -26.18 -33.14
N LEU A 783 -23.25 -26.60 -32.29
CA LEU A 783 -23.27 -27.94 -31.70
C LEU A 783 -24.29 -28.02 -30.55
N PRO A 784 -24.93 -29.18 -30.33
CA PRO A 784 -25.76 -29.40 -29.15
C PRO A 784 -24.96 -29.24 -27.86
N VAL A 785 -25.56 -28.59 -26.85
CA VAL A 785 -24.90 -28.34 -25.56
C VAL A 785 -24.46 -29.62 -24.85
N ALA A 786 -25.19 -30.73 -25.01
CA ALA A 786 -24.79 -32.03 -24.46
C ALA A 786 -23.43 -32.49 -25.01
N GLU A 787 -23.21 -32.33 -26.31
CA GLU A 787 -21.96 -32.71 -26.97
C GLU A 787 -20.80 -31.81 -26.54
N LEU A 788 -21.04 -30.50 -26.39
CA LEU A 788 -20.04 -29.57 -25.85
C LEU A 788 -19.58 -30.00 -24.45
N ILE A 789 -20.51 -30.40 -23.59
CA ILE A 789 -20.20 -30.84 -22.22
C ILE A 789 -19.35 -32.11 -22.26
N GLU A 790 -19.75 -33.12 -23.03
CA GLU A 790 -19.07 -34.43 -23.10
C GLU A 790 -17.64 -34.35 -23.66
N GLN A 791 -17.34 -33.33 -24.47
CA GLN A 791 -16.03 -33.16 -25.09
C GLN A 791 -15.01 -32.44 -24.18
N SER A 792 -15.41 -31.83 -23.06
CA SER A 792 -14.51 -31.11 -22.16
C SER A 792 -14.59 -31.60 -20.72
N ALA A 793 -13.44 -32.00 -20.18
CA ALA A 793 -13.32 -32.40 -18.77
C ALA A 793 -13.79 -31.30 -17.81
N LYS A 794 -13.28 -30.07 -17.98
CA LYS A 794 -13.60 -28.93 -17.12
C LYS A 794 -15.07 -28.54 -17.21
N LEU A 795 -15.64 -28.57 -18.43
CA LEU A 795 -17.05 -28.24 -18.63
C LEU A 795 -17.98 -29.29 -18.01
N THR A 796 -17.63 -30.57 -18.13
CA THR A 796 -18.33 -31.67 -17.45
C THR A 796 -18.39 -31.45 -15.94
N VAL A 797 -17.24 -31.23 -15.29
CA VAL A 797 -17.17 -30.97 -13.85
C VAL A 797 -17.97 -29.72 -13.49
N THR A 798 -17.79 -28.64 -14.25
CA THR A 798 -18.48 -27.37 -13.99
C THR A 798 -20.00 -27.53 -14.05
N VAL A 799 -20.54 -28.22 -15.05
CA VAL A 799 -21.99 -28.46 -15.15
C VAL A 799 -22.49 -29.35 -14.01
N GLN A 800 -21.71 -30.36 -13.59
CA GLN A 800 -22.07 -31.18 -12.43
C GLN A 800 -22.11 -30.37 -11.13
N LEU A 801 -21.14 -29.47 -10.92
CA LEU A 801 -21.14 -28.54 -9.78
C LEU A 801 -22.33 -27.59 -9.83
N LEU A 802 -22.61 -26.98 -10.98
CA LEU A 802 -23.76 -26.09 -11.17
C LEU A 802 -25.11 -26.80 -10.93
N LYS A 803 -25.22 -28.10 -11.25
CA LYS A 803 -26.41 -28.90 -10.92
C LYS A 803 -26.61 -29.04 -9.41
N LYS A 804 -25.52 -29.32 -8.66
CA LYS A 804 -25.56 -29.41 -7.19
C LYS A 804 -26.00 -28.07 -6.59
N ILE A 805 -25.32 -26.98 -6.99
CA ILE A 805 -25.61 -25.62 -6.54
C ILE A 805 -27.06 -25.20 -6.87
N ARG A 806 -27.59 -25.60 -8.02
CA ARG A 806 -28.99 -25.37 -8.39
C ARG A 806 -29.97 -26.12 -7.50
N ALA A 807 -29.65 -27.35 -7.09
CA ALA A 807 -30.49 -28.12 -6.17
C ALA A 807 -30.59 -27.42 -4.81
N ASP A 808 -29.51 -26.77 -4.38
CA ASP A 808 -29.45 -25.97 -3.16
C ASP A 808 -30.03 -24.55 -3.34
N ASN A 809 -30.42 -24.19 -4.57
CA ASN A 809 -30.99 -22.90 -4.96
C ASN A 809 -30.06 -21.70 -4.67
N GLU A 810 -28.75 -21.91 -4.82
CA GLU A 810 -27.71 -20.94 -4.48
C GLU A 810 -27.09 -20.25 -5.71
N LYS A 811 -26.31 -19.20 -5.48
CA LYS A 811 -25.78 -18.35 -6.55
C LYS A 811 -24.28 -18.54 -6.71
N VAL A 812 -23.82 -18.48 -7.97
CA VAL A 812 -22.45 -18.82 -8.34
C VAL A 812 -21.82 -17.81 -9.28
N ILE A 813 -20.52 -17.58 -9.06
CA ILE A 813 -19.66 -16.78 -9.92
C ILE A 813 -18.72 -17.69 -10.70
N LEU A 814 -18.71 -17.54 -12.03
CA LEU A 814 -17.78 -18.22 -12.94
C LEU A 814 -16.69 -17.26 -13.39
N PHE A 815 -15.45 -17.51 -12.98
CA PHE A 815 -14.29 -16.75 -13.46
C PHE A 815 -13.67 -17.40 -14.69
N ALA A 816 -13.61 -16.66 -15.79
CA ALA A 816 -12.98 -17.10 -17.04
C ALA A 816 -12.26 -15.93 -17.72
N GLU A 817 -11.02 -16.16 -18.17
CA GLU A 817 -10.17 -15.08 -18.69
C GLU A 817 -10.53 -14.68 -20.13
N ARG A 818 -10.64 -15.65 -21.03
CA ARG A 818 -10.80 -15.40 -22.46
C ARG A 818 -12.26 -15.13 -22.81
N ARG A 819 -12.48 -14.21 -23.74
CA ARG A 819 -13.83 -13.85 -24.20
C ARG A 819 -14.54 -15.04 -24.83
N LYS A 820 -13.86 -15.84 -25.66
CA LYS A 820 -14.45 -17.01 -26.32
C LYS A 820 -15.07 -17.98 -25.31
N ILE A 821 -14.33 -18.33 -24.25
CA ILE A 821 -14.84 -19.24 -23.21
C ILE A 821 -15.96 -18.61 -22.38
N GLN A 822 -15.93 -17.30 -22.11
CA GLN A 822 -17.03 -16.61 -21.43
C GLN A 822 -18.35 -16.74 -22.22
N HIS A 823 -18.31 -16.57 -23.54
CA HIS A 823 -19.49 -16.73 -24.40
C HIS A 823 -19.96 -18.18 -24.48
N LEU A 824 -19.02 -19.14 -24.58
CA LEU A 824 -19.33 -20.58 -24.57
C LEU A 824 -20.01 -20.98 -23.26
N LEU A 825 -19.44 -20.60 -22.11
CA LEU A 825 -20.03 -20.86 -20.79
C LEU A 825 -21.42 -20.21 -20.67
N ALA A 826 -21.58 -18.97 -21.14
CA ALA A 826 -22.87 -18.29 -21.11
C ALA A 826 -23.92 -18.99 -21.99
N HIS A 827 -23.52 -19.55 -23.12
CA HIS A 827 -24.41 -20.34 -23.98
C HIS A 827 -24.81 -21.64 -23.30
N VAL A 828 -23.85 -22.42 -22.81
CA VAL A 828 -24.10 -23.68 -22.09
C VAL A 828 -25.00 -23.46 -20.88
N VAL A 829 -24.74 -22.43 -20.08
CA VAL A 829 -25.52 -22.15 -18.87
C VAL A 829 -26.96 -21.74 -19.20
N ARG A 830 -27.17 -20.88 -20.22
CA ARG A 830 -28.51 -20.45 -20.64
C ARG A 830 -29.36 -21.63 -21.09
N ASP A 831 -28.81 -22.43 -22.00
CA ASP A 831 -29.54 -23.52 -22.63
C ASP A 831 -29.74 -24.71 -21.69
N TYR A 832 -28.71 -25.09 -20.91
CA TYR A 832 -28.77 -26.25 -20.02
C TYR A 832 -29.62 -26.01 -18.77
N PHE A 833 -29.53 -24.82 -18.17
CA PHE A 833 -30.24 -24.49 -16.93
C PHE A 833 -31.53 -23.70 -17.15
N GLY A 834 -31.81 -23.28 -18.39
CA GLY A 834 -33.00 -22.49 -18.73
C GLY A 834 -32.95 -21.05 -18.20
N LEU A 835 -31.74 -20.53 -17.95
CA LEU A 835 -31.55 -19.15 -17.50
C LEU A 835 -31.72 -18.22 -18.70
N LYS A 836 -32.69 -17.30 -18.65
CA LYS A 836 -32.96 -16.37 -19.77
C LYS A 836 -31.86 -15.32 -19.95
N ASP A 837 -31.22 -14.92 -18.85
CA ASP A 837 -30.23 -13.85 -18.81
C ASP A 837 -29.01 -14.28 -17.99
N VAL A 838 -27.87 -14.51 -18.64
CA VAL A 838 -26.57 -14.76 -17.98
C VAL A 838 -25.67 -13.58 -18.29
N SER A 839 -25.33 -12.80 -17.26
CA SER A 839 -24.50 -11.60 -17.41
C SER A 839 -23.02 -11.96 -17.55
N ILE A 840 -22.35 -11.32 -18.51
CA ILE A 840 -20.88 -11.37 -18.67
C ILE A 840 -20.30 -9.99 -18.29
N VAL A 841 -19.44 -9.97 -17.28
CA VAL A 841 -18.73 -8.77 -16.83
C VAL A 841 -17.26 -8.88 -17.18
N ASN A 842 -16.82 -8.10 -18.17
CA ASN A 842 -15.44 -8.10 -18.64
C ASN A 842 -14.97 -6.68 -19.03
N GLY A 843 -13.83 -6.60 -19.74
CA GLY A 843 -13.26 -5.33 -20.19
C GLY A 843 -14.17 -4.49 -21.10
N ASP A 844 -15.08 -5.13 -21.85
CA ASP A 844 -15.99 -4.45 -22.77
C ASP A 844 -17.30 -4.00 -22.11
N THR A 845 -17.56 -4.45 -20.88
CA THR A 845 -18.74 -4.04 -20.10
C THR A 845 -18.57 -2.59 -19.66
N PRO A 846 -19.54 -1.69 -19.96
CA PRO A 846 -19.47 -0.29 -19.57
C PRO A 846 -19.18 -0.11 -18.08
N GLY A 847 -18.11 0.63 -17.76
CA GLY A 847 -17.66 0.84 -16.39
C GLY A 847 -18.54 1.77 -15.54
N SER A 848 -19.50 2.48 -16.15
CA SER A 848 -20.42 3.39 -15.46
C SER A 848 -21.80 3.38 -16.12
N ALA A 849 -22.83 3.73 -15.34
CA ALA A 849 -24.20 3.84 -15.85
C ALA A 849 -24.33 4.85 -17.00
N GLN A 850 -23.48 5.88 -17.03
CA GLN A 850 -23.47 6.92 -18.06
C GLN A 850 -22.99 6.44 -19.44
N ARG A 851 -22.22 5.34 -19.48
CA ARG A 851 -21.73 4.67 -20.70
C ARG A 851 -22.57 3.44 -21.07
N ALA A 852 -23.54 3.07 -20.23
CA ALA A 852 -24.55 2.09 -20.59
C ALA A 852 -25.46 2.67 -21.68
N ASN A 853 -25.92 1.82 -22.59
CA ASN A 853 -26.94 2.17 -23.58
C ASN A 853 -28.12 1.22 -23.43
N SER A 854 -29.18 1.42 -24.21
CA SER A 854 -30.37 0.53 -24.20
C SER A 854 -30.06 -0.94 -24.49
N MET A 855 -28.86 -1.26 -24.97
CA MET A 855 -28.42 -2.60 -25.37
C MET A 855 -27.41 -3.25 -24.41
N LYS A 856 -26.74 -2.49 -23.52
CA LYS A 856 -25.70 -2.98 -22.60
C LYS A 856 -25.76 -2.30 -21.23
N MET A 857 -25.94 -3.09 -20.18
CA MET A 857 -25.89 -2.68 -18.76
C MET A 857 -24.46 -2.32 -18.32
N SER A 858 -24.34 -1.45 -17.32
CA SER A 858 -23.05 -1.21 -16.66
C SER A 858 -22.61 -2.42 -15.83
N ARG A 859 -21.34 -2.44 -15.42
CA ARG A 859 -20.80 -3.46 -14.51
C ARG A 859 -21.61 -3.52 -13.20
N GLN A 860 -21.85 -2.37 -12.58
CA GLN A 860 -22.61 -2.29 -11.32
C GLN A 860 -24.06 -2.76 -11.50
N GLN A 861 -24.75 -2.32 -12.56
CA GLN A 861 -26.12 -2.75 -12.86
C GLN A 861 -26.24 -4.27 -13.05
N SER A 862 -25.24 -4.88 -13.69
CA SER A 862 -25.20 -6.34 -13.88
C SER A 862 -25.05 -7.07 -12.56
N VAL A 863 -24.22 -6.55 -11.65
CA VAL A 863 -24.03 -7.09 -10.30
C VAL A 863 -25.28 -6.89 -9.44
N ASP A 864 -25.87 -5.70 -9.42
CA ASP A 864 -27.08 -5.40 -8.65
C ASP A 864 -28.24 -6.30 -9.06
N ARG A 865 -28.40 -6.55 -10.38
CA ARG A 865 -29.38 -7.49 -10.92
C ARG A 865 -29.14 -8.92 -10.44
N PHE A 866 -27.89 -9.37 -10.46
CA PHE A 866 -27.54 -10.70 -9.97
C PHE A 866 -27.81 -10.85 -8.46
N GLN A 867 -27.47 -9.83 -7.67
CA GLN A 867 -27.73 -9.82 -6.23
C GLN A 867 -29.23 -9.81 -5.90
N THR A 868 -30.02 -9.01 -6.60
CA THR A 868 -31.48 -8.90 -6.37
C THR A 868 -32.30 -10.08 -6.91
N SER A 869 -31.78 -10.83 -7.88
CA SER A 869 -32.48 -12.01 -8.43
C SER A 869 -32.73 -13.08 -7.37
N SER A 870 -33.91 -13.68 -7.35
CA SER A 870 -34.25 -14.77 -6.41
C SER A 870 -33.85 -16.14 -6.96
N GLY A 871 -33.25 -16.98 -6.12
CA GLY A 871 -32.90 -18.37 -6.44
C GLY A 871 -31.61 -18.55 -7.23
N PHE A 872 -31.45 -19.73 -7.83
CA PHE A 872 -30.26 -20.11 -8.59
C PHE A 872 -29.97 -19.13 -9.73
N ASN A 873 -28.76 -18.57 -9.74
CA ASN A 873 -28.30 -17.70 -10.80
C ASN A 873 -26.78 -17.78 -10.97
N VAL A 874 -26.31 -17.47 -12.18
CA VAL A 874 -24.92 -17.56 -12.58
C VAL A 874 -24.48 -16.22 -13.20
N ILE A 875 -23.35 -15.69 -12.72
CA ILE A 875 -22.68 -14.54 -13.35
C ILE A 875 -21.28 -14.94 -13.80
N ILE A 876 -20.91 -14.54 -15.02
CA ILE A 876 -19.60 -14.83 -15.59
C ILE A 876 -18.76 -13.55 -15.55
N MET A 877 -17.54 -13.65 -15.02
CA MET A 877 -16.66 -12.50 -14.86
C MET A 877 -15.24 -12.83 -15.32
N SER A 878 -14.51 -11.84 -15.83
CA SER A 878 -13.05 -11.98 -15.95
C SER A 878 -12.37 -11.72 -14.62
N PRO A 879 -11.28 -12.44 -14.28
CA PRO A 879 -10.51 -12.16 -13.06
C PRO A 879 -10.05 -10.70 -12.97
N LEU A 880 -9.67 -10.11 -14.11
CA LEU A 880 -9.31 -8.69 -14.21
C LEU A 880 -10.48 -7.72 -13.98
N ALA A 881 -11.70 -8.07 -14.42
CA ALA A 881 -12.89 -7.25 -14.17
C ALA A 881 -13.39 -7.40 -12.72
N ALA A 882 -13.02 -8.48 -12.04
CA ALA A 882 -13.23 -8.69 -10.62
C ALA A 882 -12.24 -7.90 -9.75
N GLY A 883 -11.07 -7.56 -10.29
CA GLY A 883 -10.03 -6.76 -9.63
C GLY A 883 -10.42 -5.30 -9.33
N VAL A 884 -11.64 -4.87 -9.66
CA VAL A 884 -12.08 -3.46 -9.59
C VAL A 884 -13.10 -3.19 -8.47
N GLY A 885 -13.05 -3.99 -7.40
CA GLY A 885 -13.81 -3.85 -6.13
C GLY A 885 -15.32 -3.80 -6.16
N LEU A 886 -15.92 -4.73 -6.89
CA LEU A 886 -17.36 -5.00 -6.82
C LEU A 886 -17.70 -5.84 -5.57
N ASN A 887 -18.79 -5.49 -4.88
CA ASN A 887 -19.28 -6.19 -3.69
C ASN A 887 -20.35 -7.22 -4.08
N ILE A 888 -20.08 -8.53 -3.96
CA ILE A 888 -20.99 -9.61 -4.39
C ILE A 888 -21.22 -10.61 -3.23
N THR A 889 -22.01 -10.21 -2.24
CA THR A 889 -22.24 -11.01 -1.02
C THR A 889 -23.33 -12.08 -1.18
N GLU A 890 -24.19 -11.94 -2.19
CA GLU A 890 -25.29 -12.89 -2.44
C GLU A 890 -24.87 -14.21 -3.10
N ALA A 891 -23.68 -14.26 -3.69
CA ALA A 891 -23.07 -15.52 -4.09
C ALA A 891 -22.33 -16.13 -2.91
N ASN A 892 -22.31 -17.45 -2.83
CA ASN A 892 -21.49 -18.22 -1.89
C ASN A 892 -20.65 -19.30 -2.60
N HIS A 893 -20.84 -19.48 -3.91
CA HIS A 893 -20.00 -20.36 -4.73
C HIS A 893 -19.17 -19.57 -5.73
N VAL A 894 -17.89 -19.93 -5.86
CA VAL A 894 -16.93 -19.36 -6.81
C VAL A 894 -16.29 -20.50 -7.59
N ILE A 895 -16.32 -20.44 -8.92
CA ILE A 895 -15.68 -21.43 -9.78
C ILE A 895 -14.62 -20.70 -10.62
N HIS A 896 -13.35 -21.01 -10.39
CA HIS A 896 -12.24 -20.53 -11.23
C HIS A 896 -12.07 -21.44 -12.43
N TYR A 897 -12.94 -21.27 -13.44
CA TYR A 897 -12.89 -22.07 -14.65
C TYR A 897 -11.54 -21.90 -15.37
N SER A 898 -11.12 -20.65 -15.61
CA SER A 898 -9.77 -20.37 -16.11
C SER A 898 -8.94 -19.75 -14.99
N ARG A 899 -7.98 -20.50 -14.47
CA ARG A 899 -7.08 -20.02 -13.41
C ARG A 899 -6.11 -18.95 -13.90
N TRP A 900 -5.78 -18.03 -13.01
CA TRP A 900 -4.86 -16.92 -13.27
C TRP A 900 -3.42 -17.29 -12.86
N TRP A 901 -2.41 -16.76 -13.55
CA TRP A 901 -0.99 -17.09 -13.33
C TRP A 901 -0.40 -16.51 -12.03
N ASN A 902 -1.01 -15.45 -11.52
CA ASN A 902 -0.68 -14.79 -10.26
C ASN A 902 -1.72 -15.17 -9.19
N PRO A 903 -1.32 -15.85 -8.10
CA PRO A 903 -2.24 -16.30 -7.06
C PRO A 903 -2.97 -15.14 -6.35
N ALA A 904 -2.31 -13.99 -6.17
CA ALA A 904 -2.91 -12.83 -5.50
C ALA A 904 -4.12 -12.27 -6.27
N LYS A 905 -4.08 -12.31 -7.61
CA LYS A 905 -5.22 -11.91 -8.45
C LYS A 905 -6.38 -12.89 -8.39
N GLU A 906 -6.10 -14.17 -8.24
CA GLU A 906 -7.12 -15.21 -8.06
C GLU A 906 -7.77 -15.10 -6.67
N ASP A 907 -6.97 -14.84 -5.64
CA ASP A 907 -7.45 -14.63 -4.27
C ASP A 907 -8.29 -13.35 -4.19
N GLN A 908 -7.84 -12.24 -4.81
CA GLN A 908 -8.61 -11.00 -4.94
C GLN A 908 -9.98 -11.20 -5.61
N ALA A 909 -10.07 -12.09 -6.60
CA ALA A 909 -11.33 -12.42 -7.25
C ALA A 909 -12.26 -13.23 -6.33
N SER A 910 -11.70 -14.19 -5.57
CA SER A 910 -12.43 -14.99 -4.58
C SER A 910 -12.95 -14.14 -3.41
N ASP A 911 -12.16 -13.16 -2.98
CA ASP A 911 -12.47 -12.23 -1.90
C ASP A 911 -13.61 -11.26 -2.23
N ARG A 912 -14.10 -11.23 -3.48
CA ARG A 912 -15.34 -10.53 -3.83
C ARG A 912 -16.58 -11.18 -3.22
N VAL A 913 -16.47 -12.47 -2.92
CA VAL A 913 -17.48 -13.28 -2.23
C VAL A 913 -17.11 -13.50 -0.76
N TYR A 914 -15.85 -13.85 -0.49
CA TYR A 914 -15.35 -14.09 0.86
C TYR A 914 -14.97 -12.78 1.56
N ARG A 915 -15.96 -12.12 2.17
CA ARG A 915 -15.82 -10.76 2.75
C ARG A 915 -16.81 -10.51 3.88
N ILE A 916 -16.59 -9.42 4.62
CA ILE A 916 -17.56 -8.91 5.60
C ILE A 916 -18.92 -8.71 4.93
N GLY A 917 -19.97 -9.24 5.57
CA GLY A 917 -21.34 -9.27 5.06
C GLY A 917 -21.76 -10.61 4.45
N GLN A 918 -20.81 -11.52 4.18
CA GLN A 918 -21.12 -12.90 3.83
C GLN A 918 -21.66 -13.66 5.05
N ARG A 919 -22.77 -14.37 4.88
CA ARG A 919 -23.43 -15.13 5.96
C ARG A 919 -23.41 -16.64 5.73
N ARG A 920 -23.07 -17.09 4.53
CA ARG A 920 -23.05 -18.51 4.14
C ARG A 920 -21.62 -19.00 3.96
N PRO A 921 -21.34 -20.29 4.19
CA PRO A 921 -20.06 -20.89 3.84
C PRO A 921 -19.70 -20.64 2.37
N VAL A 922 -18.45 -20.26 2.13
CA VAL A 922 -17.97 -19.93 0.77
C VAL A 922 -17.22 -21.12 0.19
N HIS A 923 -17.67 -21.59 -0.98
CA HIS A 923 -17.07 -22.71 -1.68
C HIS A 923 -16.34 -22.23 -2.93
N ILE A 924 -15.04 -22.52 -3.03
CA ILE A 924 -14.19 -22.20 -4.16
C ILE A 924 -13.83 -23.49 -4.88
N TYR A 925 -14.22 -23.62 -6.14
CA TYR A 925 -13.97 -24.81 -6.97
C TYR A 925 -12.91 -24.53 -8.02
N LEU A 926 -12.00 -25.49 -8.20
CA LEU A 926 -10.90 -25.43 -9.16
C LEU A 926 -10.99 -26.60 -10.17
N PRO A 927 -11.85 -26.50 -11.21
CA PRO A 927 -11.95 -27.53 -12.25
C PRO A 927 -10.63 -27.74 -13.00
N MET A 928 -10.16 -28.98 -13.10
CA MET A 928 -8.90 -29.34 -13.75
C MET A 928 -9.07 -30.50 -14.72
N ALA A 929 -8.52 -30.36 -15.92
CA ALA A 929 -8.44 -31.47 -16.88
C ALA A 929 -7.21 -32.32 -16.57
N THR A 930 -7.38 -33.62 -16.33
CA THR A 930 -6.29 -34.57 -16.01
C THR A 930 -6.08 -35.58 -17.14
N HIS A 931 -4.95 -36.26 -17.13
CA HIS A 931 -4.68 -37.38 -18.03
C HIS A 931 -3.95 -38.50 -17.27
N PRO A 932 -4.26 -39.80 -17.50
CA PRO A 932 -3.66 -40.90 -16.73
C PRO A 932 -2.14 -41.02 -16.89
N ASN A 933 -1.61 -40.70 -18.07
CA ASN A 933 -0.21 -41.02 -18.42
C ASN A 933 0.77 -39.84 -18.24
N PHE A 934 0.29 -38.62 -18.03
CA PHE A 934 1.16 -37.45 -17.93
C PHE A 934 0.48 -36.30 -17.19
N GLN A 935 1.27 -35.40 -16.62
CA GLN A 935 0.75 -34.19 -16.00
C GLN A 935 0.28 -33.18 -17.05
N THR A 936 -0.90 -32.63 -16.81
CA THR A 936 -1.56 -31.66 -17.70
C THR A 936 -1.24 -30.23 -17.28
N PHE A 937 -1.53 -29.29 -18.17
CA PHE A 937 -1.37 -27.86 -17.93
C PHE A 937 -2.04 -27.41 -16.64
N ASP A 938 -3.28 -27.83 -16.39
CA ASP A 938 -4.05 -27.41 -15.21
C ASP A 938 -3.43 -27.91 -13.91
N VAL A 939 -2.97 -29.18 -13.88
CA VAL A 939 -2.33 -29.78 -12.70
C VAL A 939 -1.01 -29.08 -12.39
N ILE A 940 -0.17 -28.87 -13.41
CA ILE A 940 1.11 -28.18 -13.24
C ILE A 940 0.89 -26.74 -12.78
N LEU A 941 -0.07 -26.03 -13.38
CA LEU A 941 -0.42 -24.68 -12.97
C LEU A 941 -0.91 -24.66 -11.52
N HIS A 942 -1.74 -25.62 -11.11
CA HIS A 942 -2.23 -25.72 -9.75
C HIS A 942 -1.10 -25.94 -8.74
N GLU A 943 -0.21 -26.92 -8.97
CA GLU A 943 0.94 -27.18 -8.10
C GLU A 943 1.86 -25.97 -7.96
N LEU A 944 2.11 -25.26 -9.06
CA LEU A 944 2.94 -24.05 -9.06
C LEU A 944 2.25 -22.92 -8.27
N LEU A 945 0.96 -22.68 -8.50
CA LEU A 945 0.21 -21.67 -7.76
C LEU A 945 0.16 -21.96 -6.26
N GLU A 946 -0.07 -23.22 -5.86
CA GLU A 946 -0.08 -23.62 -4.45
C GLU A 946 1.30 -23.47 -3.80
N ARG A 947 2.37 -23.89 -4.49
CA ARG A 947 3.74 -23.67 -4.01
C ARG A 947 4.01 -22.17 -3.79
N LYS A 948 3.59 -21.33 -4.73
CA LYS A 948 3.82 -19.88 -4.68
C LYS A 948 2.96 -19.19 -3.62
N ARG A 949 1.72 -19.66 -3.41
CA ARG A 949 0.88 -19.25 -2.27
C ARG A 949 1.51 -19.55 -0.93
N ARG A 950 2.05 -20.76 -0.72
CA ARG A 950 2.72 -21.13 0.53
C ARG A 950 3.94 -20.25 0.82
N LEU A 951 4.72 -19.92 -0.21
CA LEU A 951 5.84 -18.99 -0.09
C LEU A 951 5.34 -17.58 0.30
N SER A 952 4.28 -17.10 -0.34
CA SER A 952 3.67 -15.79 -0.08
C SER A 952 3.02 -15.69 1.31
N GLN A 953 2.38 -16.74 1.82
CA GLN A 953 1.74 -16.76 3.14
C GLN A 953 2.76 -16.71 4.30
N GLY A 954 3.97 -17.22 4.08
CA GLY A 954 5.02 -17.25 5.08
C GLY A 954 5.86 -15.98 5.20
N THR A 955 5.59 -14.96 4.37
CA THR A 955 6.39 -13.73 4.25
C THR A 955 5.47 -12.55 4.00
N LEU A 956 5.75 -11.39 4.61
CA LEU A 956 4.89 -10.20 4.47
C LEU A 956 4.67 -9.70 3.05
N PHE A 957 5.62 -10.01 2.17
CA PHE A 957 5.71 -9.43 0.84
C PHE A 957 5.96 -10.54 -0.18
N PRO A 958 5.07 -10.72 -1.18
CA PRO A 958 5.36 -11.61 -2.30
C PRO A 958 6.59 -11.12 -3.04
N THR A 959 7.53 -12.02 -3.29
CA THR A 959 8.73 -11.77 -4.09
C THR A 959 8.37 -11.84 -5.59
N GLU A 960 9.22 -11.32 -6.50
CA GLU A 960 9.10 -11.56 -7.96
C GLU A 960 9.02 -13.07 -8.29
N GLN A 961 9.43 -13.92 -7.35
CA GLN A 961 9.32 -15.37 -7.43
C GLN A 961 7.90 -15.88 -7.16
N ALA A 962 6.89 -15.05 -6.87
CA ALA A 962 5.53 -15.46 -6.52
C ALA A 962 4.58 -15.65 -7.73
N GLU A 963 4.93 -15.15 -8.91
CA GLU A 963 4.19 -15.43 -10.14
C GLU A 963 4.69 -16.73 -10.80
N VAL A 964 3.77 -17.46 -11.45
CA VAL A 964 4.12 -18.63 -12.26
C VAL A 964 4.55 -18.18 -13.64
N THR A 965 5.78 -18.50 -14.03
CA THR A 965 6.28 -18.10 -15.35
C THR A 965 5.94 -19.15 -16.43
N PRO A 966 5.69 -18.74 -17.69
CA PRO A 966 5.55 -19.68 -18.80
C PRO A 966 6.69 -20.68 -18.89
N LYS A 967 7.93 -20.23 -18.64
CA LYS A 967 9.13 -21.07 -18.68
C LYS A 967 9.08 -22.17 -17.63
N GLU A 968 8.65 -21.88 -16.39
CA GLU A 968 8.52 -22.89 -15.32
C GLU A 968 7.51 -23.99 -15.70
N ILE A 969 6.34 -23.60 -16.25
CA ILE A 969 5.32 -24.56 -16.71
C ILE A 969 5.89 -25.44 -17.82
N LEU A 970 6.55 -24.80 -18.79
CA LEU A 970 7.10 -25.50 -19.95
C LEU A 970 8.26 -26.41 -19.56
N THR A 971 9.14 -26.01 -18.66
CA THR A 971 10.19 -26.88 -18.13
C THR A 971 9.57 -28.11 -17.46
N ARG A 972 8.52 -27.96 -16.65
CA ARG A 972 7.82 -29.13 -16.07
C ARG A 972 7.12 -30.02 -17.12
N LEU A 973 6.54 -29.42 -18.16
CA LEU A 973 5.96 -30.15 -19.29
C LEU A 973 7.02 -30.87 -20.14
N GLN A 974 8.22 -30.29 -20.30
CA GLN A 974 9.33 -30.80 -21.12
C GLN A 974 10.25 -31.78 -20.38
N LEU A 975 10.31 -31.71 -19.04
CA LEU A 975 10.95 -32.72 -18.19
C LEU A 975 10.27 -34.10 -18.31
N MET A 976 9.17 -34.19 -19.05
CA MET A 976 8.59 -35.43 -19.52
C MET A 976 8.91 -35.68 -21.00
N PRO A 977 9.92 -36.49 -21.33
CA PRO A 977 10.14 -36.97 -22.69
C PRO A 977 9.12 -38.07 -22.99
N PHE A 978 7.87 -37.70 -23.31
CA PHE A 978 6.89 -38.67 -23.82
C PHE A 978 6.58 -38.47 -25.29
N ALA A 979 6.37 -39.62 -25.96
CA ALA A 979 6.03 -39.86 -27.36
C ALA A 979 7.21 -39.93 -28.35
N ASN A 980 7.95 -41.05 -28.34
CA ASN A 980 8.38 -41.78 -29.55
C ASN A 980 9.19 -43.07 -29.25
N GLY A 981 9.34 -43.48 -27.99
CA GLY A 981 9.99 -44.74 -27.65
C GLY A 981 9.25 -45.49 -26.56
N GLU A 982 8.06 -46.01 -26.86
CA GLU A 982 7.52 -47.11 -26.06
C GLU A 982 8.53 -48.27 -26.14
N GLY A 983 9.15 -48.61 -25.00
CA GLY A 983 10.09 -49.71 -24.88
C GLY A 983 11.50 -49.53 -25.50
N LEU A 984 11.89 -48.35 -25.97
CA LEU A 984 13.26 -48.15 -26.49
C LEU A 984 14.26 -47.90 -25.34
N PRO A 985 15.44 -48.57 -25.36
CA PRO A 985 16.49 -48.33 -24.38
C PRO A 985 17.08 -46.92 -24.53
N LEU A 986 17.36 -46.27 -23.40
CA LEU A 986 18.10 -45.01 -23.34
C LEU A 986 19.49 -45.17 -23.96
N THR A 987 19.89 -44.22 -24.80
CA THR A 987 21.26 -44.12 -25.31
C THR A 987 22.11 -43.21 -24.41
N MET A 988 23.43 -43.30 -24.52
CA MET A 988 24.32 -42.38 -23.78
C MET A 988 24.14 -40.92 -24.21
N GLU A 989 23.72 -40.67 -25.46
CA GLU A 989 23.38 -39.32 -25.92
C GLU A 989 22.14 -38.77 -25.22
N ASP A 990 21.14 -39.62 -24.95
CA ASP A 990 19.95 -39.23 -24.18
C ASP A 990 20.33 -38.90 -22.73
N VAL A 991 21.19 -39.73 -22.12
CA VAL A 991 21.68 -39.53 -20.75
C VAL A 991 22.48 -38.24 -20.59
N ASP A 992 23.21 -37.81 -21.62
CA ASP A 992 23.92 -36.53 -21.61
C ASP A 992 22.99 -35.32 -21.68
N ARG A 993 21.80 -35.48 -22.26
CA ARG A 993 20.80 -34.40 -22.40
C ARG A 993 19.91 -34.23 -21.17
N LEU A 994 19.94 -35.18 -20.23
CA LEU A 994 19.21 -35.10 -18.98
C LEU A 994 19.62 -33.84 -18.18
N ASP A 995 18.69 -33.24 -17.47
CA ASP A 995 19.03 -32.30 -16.39
C ASP A 995 19.53 -33.08 -15.15
N PRO A 996 20.19 -32.42 -14.18
CA PRO A 996 20.76 -33.09 -13.02
C PRO A 996 19.78 -33.99 -12.26
N ARG A 997 18.53 -33.55 -12.05
CA ARG A 997 17.55 -34.34 -11.29
C ARG A 997 17.07 -35.54 -12.08
N SER A 998 16.79 -35.38 -13.37
CA SER A 998 16.43 -36.53 -14.22
C SER A 998 17.58 -37.52 -14.35
N PHE A 999 18.83 -37.06 -14.26
CA PHE A 999 20.01 -37.94 -14.21
C PHE A 999 20.11 -38.72 -12.90
N GLU A 1000 19.76 -38.14 -11.75
CA GLU A 1000 19.63 -38.87 -10.47
C GLU A 1000 18.57 -39.97 -10.56
N VAL A 1001 17.38 -39.65 -11.11
CA VAL A 1001 16.29 -40.61 -11.32
C VAL A 1001 16.72 -41.72 -12.29
N PHE A 1002 17.46 -41.38 -13.34
CA PHE A 1002 18.04 -42.36 -14.26
C PHE A 1002 19.01 -43.30 -13.55
N VAL A 1003 19.90 -42.79 -12.69
CA VAL A 1003 20.80 -43.62 -11.88
C VAL A 1003 20.00 -44.54 -10.96
N ALA A 1004 18.94 -44.05 -10.31
CA ALA A 1004 18.05 -44.90 -9.53
C ALA A 1004 17.41 -46.01 -10.38
N ALA A 1005 16.89 -45.69 -11.57
CA ALA A 1005 16.32 -46.68 -12.48
C ALA A 1005 17.36 -47.71 -12.97
N LEU A 1006 18.61 -47.30 -13.14
CA LEU A 1006 19.71 -48.22 -13.48
C LEU A 1006 19.99 -49.21 -12.35
N PHE A 1007 20.02 -48.75 -11.10
CA PHE A 1007 20.21 -49.64 -9.94
C PHE A 1007 18.98 -50.54 -9.68
N ASP A 1008 17.75 -50.05 -9.94
CA ASP A 1008 16.53 -50.88 -9.90
C ASP A 1008 16.64 -52.06 -10.88
N LYS A 1009 17.11 -51.80 -12.11
CA LYS A 1009 17.35 -52.85 -13.13
C LYS A 1009 18.46 -53.83 -12.77
N GLN A 1010 19.42 -53.42 -11.95
CA GLN A 1010 20.47 -54.29 -11.42
C GLN A 1010 19.97 -55.16 -10.26
N GLY A 1011 18.71 -55.02 -9.84
CA GLY A 1011 18.09 -55.82 -8.79
C GLY A 1011 18.14 -55.18 -7.40
N TYR A 1012 18.54 -53.91 -7.29
CA TYR A 1012 18.48 -53.18 -6.03
C TYR A 1012 17.09 -52.60 -5.80
N TYR A 1013 16.69 -52.50 -4.53
CA TYR A 1013 15.63 -51.61 -4.10
C TYR A 1013 16.20 -50.18 -3.99
N VAL A 1014 15.62 -49.24 -4.72
CA VAL A 1014 16.13 -47.86 -4.82
C VAL A 1014 15.19 -46.85 -4.17
N GLU A 1015 15.77 -45.86 -3.52
CA GLU A 1015 15.07 -44.74 -2.89
C GLU A 1015 15.80 -43.43 -3.28
N LEU A 1016 15.06 -42.47 -3.85
CA LEU A 1016 15.58 -41.14 -4.18
C LEU A 1016 15.47 -40.22 -2.97
N THR A 1017 16.51 -39.46 -2.68
CA THR A 1017 16.49 -38.50 -1.57
C THR A 1017 15.75 -37.21 -1.98
N PRO A 1018 15.28 -36.41 -1.00
CA PRO A 1018 14.57 -35.15 -1.27
C PRO A 1018 15.44 -34.14 -2.01
N TYR A 1019 14.86 -33.35 -2.91
CA TYR A 1019 15.58 -32.34 -3.70
C TYR A 1019 16.30 -31.25 -2.87
N SER A 1020 15.92 -31.06 -1.60
CA SER A 1020 16.55 -30.11 -0.69
C SER A 1020 16.71 -30.73 0.69
N GLY A 1021 17.91 -30.65 1.28
CA GLY A 1021 18.21 -31.24 2.58
C GLY A 1021 18.58 -32.72 2.54
N ASP A 1022 19.02 -33.21 1.38
CA ASP A 1022 19.52 -34.57 1.13
C ASP A 1022 20.80 -34.95 1.90
N LYS A 1023 21.44 -33.99 2.58
CA LYS A 1023 22.70 -34.15 3.32
C LYS A 1023 23.87 -34.63 2.46
N GLY A 1024 23.79 -34.54 1.14
CA GLY A 1024 24.87 -34.90 0.20
C GLY A 1024 24.81 -36.33 -0.37
N ALA A 1025 23.66 -37.00 -0.34
CA ALA A 1025 23.42 -38.25 -1.06
C ALA A 1025 22.15 -38.17 -1.91
N ASP A 1026 22.21 -38.55 -3.18
CA ASP A 1026 21.09 -38.42 -4.13
C ASP A 1026 20.27 -39.71 -4.29
N VAL A 1027 20.93 -40.87 -4.23
CA VAL A 1027 20.30 -42.19 -4.43
C VAL A 1027 20.75 -43.17 -3.36
N ILE A 1028 19.81 -43.90 -2.77
CA ILE A 1028 20.05 -45.00 -1.85
C ILE A 1028 19.67 -46.31 -2.54
N ALA A 1029 20.60 -47.26 -2.64
CA ALA A 1029 20.34 -48.57 -3.25
C ALA A 1029 20.62 -49.70 -2.25
N ARG A 1030 19.65 -50.59 -2.02
CA ARG A 1030 19.72 -51.68 -1.05
C ARG A 1030 19.34 -53.01 -1.70
N GLN A 1031 20.06 -54.10 -1.45
CA GLN A 1031 19.61 -55.42 -1.90
C GLN A 1031 18.38 -55.90 -1.13
N ARG A 1032 17.51 -56.70 -1.80
CA ARG A 1032 16.22 -57.17 -1.27
C ARG A 1032 16.35 -58.28 -0.21
N GLU A 1033 17.48 -58.98 -0.15
CA GLU A 1033 17.81 -59.99 0.86
C GLU A 1033 19.23 -59.68 1.36
N ASP A 1034 19.41 -59.52 2.68
CA ASP A 1034 20.69 -59.14 3.29
C ASP A 1034 21.82 -60.12 2.92
N GLU A 1035 22.91 -59.63 2.30
CA GLU A 1035 24.27 -59.79 2.85
C GLU A 1035 25.44 -59.10 2.09
N VAL A 1036 25.32 -58.43 0.92
CA VAL A 1036 26.55 -57.88 0.28
C VAL A 1036 26.48 -56.47 -0.36
N GLY A 1037 25.32 -55.85 -0.65
CA GLY A 1037 25.30 -54.53 -1.32
C GLY A 1037 24.33 -53.50 -0.74
N LYS A 1038 24.86 -52.50 -0.01
CA LYS A 1038 24.14 -51.27 0.40
C LYS A 1038 24.94 -50.07 -0.11
N PHE A 1039 24.41 -49.32 -1.08
CA PHE A 1039 25.08 -48.15 -1.66
C PHE A 1039 24.41 -46.85 -1.24
N LEU A 1040 25.26 -45.89 -0.89
CA LEU A 1040 24.90 -44.48 -0.79
C LEU A 1040 25.59 -43.75 -1.93
N ILE A 1041 24.81 -43.14 -2.82
CA ILE A 1041 25.28 -42.70 -4.13
C ILE A 1041 25.09 -41.19 -4.27
N GLN A 1042 26.18 -40.49 -4.59
CA GLN A 1042 26.14 -39.10 -5.06
C GLN A 1042 26.28 -39.03 -6.57
N VAL A 1043 25.47 -38.21 -7.20
CA VAL A 1043 25.34 -38.12 -8.64
C VAL A 1043 25.74 -36.72 -9.10
N LYS A 1044 26.62 -36.63 -10.11
CA LYS A 1044 27.03 -35.35 -10.71
C LYS A 1044 26.84 -35.36 -12.21
N HIS A 1045 25.92 -34.54 -12.70
CA HIS A 1045 25.71 -34.29 -14.12
C HIS A 1045 26.41 -33.01 -14.59
N ARG A 1046 27.01 -33.05 -15.79
CA ARG A 1046 27.52 -31.85 -16.49
C ARG A 1046 27.12 -31.83 -17.95
N GLN A 1047 26.53 -30.71 -18.38
CA GLN A 1047 26.10 -30.47 -19.76
C GLN A 1047 27.25 -30.05 -20.70
N GLU A 1048 28.15 -29.15 -20.28
CA GLU A 1048 29.31 -28.69 -21.08
C GLU A 1048 30.66 -29.16 -20.49
N GLY A 1049 31.67 -29.31 -21.35
CA GLY A 1049 32.95 -29.98 -21.06
C GLY A 1049 33.63 -29.58 -19.74
N GLY A 1050 34.17 -30.57 -19.04
CA GLY A 1050 34.85 -30.39 -17.75
C GLY A 1050 34.94 -31.71 -16.97
N LYS A 1051 35.85 -31.80 -16.00
CA LYS A 1051 35.99 -32.97 -15.11
C LYS A 1051 35.32 -32.69 -13.77
N SER A 1052 34.68 -33.70 -13.19
CA SER A 1052 34.06 -33.61 -11.86
C SER A 1052 35.13 -33.48 -10.76
N GLY A 1053 34.87 -32.58 -9.81
CA GLY A 1053 35.79 -32.16 -8.74
C GLY A 1053 35.75 -33.04 -7.50
N ARG A 1054 36.45 -32.60 -6.45
CA ARG A 1054 36.52 -33.30 -5.15
C ARG A 1054 35.22 -33.19 -4.35
N ASP A 1055 34.47 -32.11 -4.57
CA ASP A 1055 33.28 -31.73 -3.80
C ASP A 1055 32.24 -32.87 -3.67
N ALA A 1056 32.08 -33.69 -4.71
CA ALA A 1056 31.16 -34.82 -4.69
C ALA A 1056 31.55 -35.94 -3.72
N VAL A 1057 32.86 -36.11 -3.47
CA VAL A 1057 33.39 -37.06 -2.49
C VAL A 1057 33.19 -36.51 -1.07
N ASP A 1058 33.41 -35.21 -0.87
CA ASP A 1058 33.20 -34.57 0.43
C ASP A 1058 31.71 -34.58 0.83
N GLU A 1059 30.79 -34.36 -0.11
CA GLU A 1059 29.34 -34.43 0.09
C GLU A 1059 28.88 -35.82 0.55
N ILE A 1060 29.30 -36.88 -0.13
CA ILE A 1060 28.85 -38.26 0.19
C ILE A 1060 29.46 -38.78 1.51
N LEU A 1061 30.67 -38.31 1.85
CA LEU A 1061 31.29 -38.60 3.15
C LEU A 1061 30.56 -37.90 4.30
N ALA A 1062 30.08 -36.67 4.09
CA ALA A 1062 29.28 -35.94 5.05
C ALA A 1062 27.87 -36.56 5.23
N ALA A 1063 27.31 -37.15 4.17
CA ALA A 1063 26.01 -37.81 4.19
C ALA A 1063 26.01 -39.12 5.00
N LYS A 1064 27.14 -39.85 4.98
CA LYS A 1064 27.25 -41.21 5.52
C LYS A 1064 26.72 -41.37 6.96
N PRO A 1065 27.15 -40.59 7.97
CA PRO A 1065 26.73 -40.82 9.36
C PRO A 1065 25.21 -40.70 9.54
N PHE A 1066 24.59 -39.73 8.86
CA PHE A 1066 23.15 -39.48 8.95
C PHE A 1066 22.34 -40.66 8.40
N TYR A 1067 22.74 -41.19 7.24
CA TYR A 1067 22.01 -42.29 6.61
C TYR A 1067 22.30 -43.65 7.25
N GLU A 1068 23.52 -43.88 7.76
CA GLU A 1068 23.83 -45.08 8.54
C GLU A 1068 23.01 -45.16 9.83
N GLU A 1069 22.82 -44.02 10.52
CA GLU A 1069 21.93 -43.92 11.69
C GLU A 1069 20.46 -44.13 11.30
N LYS A 1070 19.98 -43.45 10.24
CA LYS A 1070 18.58 -43.52 9.80
C LYS A 1070 18.14 -44.94 9.44
N TYR A 1071 18.98 -45.71 8.75
CA TYR A 1071 18.65 -47.05 8.26
C TYR A 1071 19.26 -48.19 9.10
N GLY A 1072 20.05 -47.88 10.14
CA GLY A 1072 20.69 -48.88 11.00
C GLY A 1072 21.61 -49.84 10.23
N ALA A 1073 22.28 -49.36 9.17
CA ALA A 1073 23.06 -50.19 8.26
C ALA A 1073 24.28 -49.44 7.72
N THR A 1074 25.37 -50.15 7.46
CA THR A 1074 26.57 -49.57 6.83
C THR A 1074 26.42 -49.50 5.32
N PHE A 1075 26.86 -48.39 4.72
CA PHE A 1075 26.79 -48.16 3.28
C PHE A 1075 28.18 -48.09 2.63
N GLN A 1076 28.30 -48.69 1.46
CA GLN A 1076 29.38 -48.45 0.52
C GLN A 1076 29.10 -47.14 -0.24
N LEU A 1077 30.08 -46.25 -0.30
CA LEU A 1077 29.91 -44.95 -0.92
C LEU A 1077 30.28 -45.00 -2.40
N ALA A 1078 29.44 -44.42 -3.24
CA ALA A 1078 29.69 -44.32 -4.67
C ALA A 1078 29.43 -42.89 -5.18
N VAL A 1079 30.22 -42.46 -6.16
CA VAL A 1079 29.99 -41.20 -6.90
C VAL A 1079 29.89 -41.51 -8.38
N ILE A 1080 28.79 -41.10 -9.00
CA ILE A 1080 28.47 -41.38 -10.41
C ILE A 1080 28.42 -40.09 -11.20
N THR A 1081 29.05 -40.06 -12.37
CA THR A 1081 29.01 -38.90 -13.25
C THR A 1081 28.94 -39.28 -14.73
N ASN A 1082 28.26 -38.46 -15.54
CA ASN A 1082 28.18 -38.65 -16.99
C ASN A 1082 29.50 -38.28 -17.72
N ARG A 1083 30.51 -37.79 -16.98
CA ARG A 1083 31.84 -37.35 -17.48
C ARG A 1083 32.97 -38.11 -16.78
N GLU A 1084 34.16 -37.50 -16.70
CA GLU A 1084 35.34 -38.04 -16.01
C GLU A 1084 35.64 -37.24 -14.72
N PHE A 1085 36.26 -37.87 -13.72
CA PHE A 1085 36.79 -37.18 -12.54
C PHE A 1085 38.19 -36.61 -12.79
N ASN A 1086 38.53 -35.52 -12.09
CA ASN A 1086 39.88 -34.96 -12.13
C ASN A 1086 40.89 -35.81 -11.33
N LYS A 1087 42.20 -35.65 -11.58
CA LYS A 1087 43.24 -36.45 -10.89
C LYS A 1087 43.19 -36.32 -9.36
N PRO A 1088 42.98 -35.12 -8.76
CA PRO A 1088 42.84 -34.99 -7.31
C PRO A 1088 41.66 -35.77 -6.73
N ALA A 1089 40.47 -35.70 -7.34
CA ALA A 1089 39.29 -36.45 -6.90
C ALA A 1089 39.54 -37.97 -6.95
N ARG A 1090 40.30 -38.44 -7.96
CA ARG A 1090 40.66 -39.86 -8.05
C ARG A 1090 41.66 -40.33 -7.00
N GLN A 1091 42.55 -39.46 -6.55
CA GLN A 1091 43.46 -39.78 -5.45
C GLN A 1091 42.73 -39.77 -4.11
N TYR A 1092 41.80 -38.83 -3.93
CA TYR A 1092 41.06 -38.65 -2.69
C TYR A 1092 40.01 -39.74 -2.44
N SER A 1093 39.26 -40.14 -3.45
CA SER A 1093 38.33 -41.28 -3.35
C SER A 1093 39.03 -42.58 -2.94
N ARG A 1094 40.28 -42.80 -3.38
CA ARG A 1094 41.08 -43.98 -2.99
C ARG A 1094 41.49 -43.96 -1.53
N SER A 1095 41.77 -42.79 -0.95
CA SER A 1095 42.09 -42.71 0.49
C SER A 1095 40.85 -42.94 1.35
N GLU A 1096 39.68 -42.53 0.87
CA GLU A 1096 38.41 -42.57 1.62
C GLU A 1096 37.53 -43.78 1.27
N GLN A 1097 38.02 -44.73 0.46
CA GLN A 1097 37.30 -45.93 0.01
C GLN A 1097 35.96 -45.64 -0.68
N VAL A 1098 35.88 -44.55 -1.45
CA VAL A 1098 34.69 -44.17 -2.24
C VAL A 1098 34.82 -44.70 -3.67
N GLU A 1099 33.83 -45.46 -4.14
CA GLU A 1099 33.79 -45.93 -5.52
C GLU A 1099 33.42 -44.80 -6.48
N MET A 1100 34.04 -44.77 -7.65
CA MET A 1100 33.75 -43.76 -8.66
C MET A 1100 33.38 -44.41 -9.97
N TYR A 1101 32.23 -44.02 -10.51
CA TYR A 1101 31.72 -44.50 -11.77
C TYR A 1101 31.64 -43.34 -12.76
N GLU A 1102 32.45 -43.46 -13.81
CA GLU A 1102 32.55 -42.46 -14.89
C GLU A 1102 31.69 -42.85 -16.09
N ARG A 1103 31.65 -41.96 -17.08
CA ARG A 1103 30.95 -42.17 -18.36
C ARG A 1103 31.08 -43.57 -18.95
N GLN A 1104 32.30 -44.11 -18.99
CA GLN A 1104 32.56 -45.41 -19.61
C GLN A 1104 31.82 -46.55 -18.89
N TRP A 1105 31.67 -46.45 -17.56
CA TRP A 1105 30.90 -47.41 -16.77
C TRP A 1105 29.40 -47.29 -17.08
N LEU A 1106 28.88 -46.06 -17.20
CA LEU A 1106 27.48 -45.84 -17.58
C LEU A 1106 27.18 -46.41 -18.96
N MET A 1107 28.07 -46.23 -19.94
CA MET A 1107 27.93 -46.82 -21.27
C MET A 1107 27.88 -48.35 -21.25
N GLN A 1108 28.73 -48.98 -20.44
CA GLN A 1108 28.74 -50.45 -20.28
C GLN A 1108 27.46 -50.95 -19.59
N ASN A 1109 27.01 -50.25 -18.54
CA ASN A 1109 25.83 -50.65 -17.79
C ASN A 1109 24.53 -50.39 -18.53
N LEU A 1110 24.43 -49.34 -19.34
CA LEU A 1110 23.31 -49.11 -20.25
C LEU A 1110 23.22 -50.20 -21.32
N ALA A 1111 24.37 -50.69 -21.81
CA ALA A 1111 24.40 -51.79 -22.77
C ALA A 1111 24.01 -53.14 -22.14
N GLN A 1112 24.30 -53.34 -20.85
CA GLN A 1112 24.00 -54.57 -20.12
C GLN A 1112 22.59 -54.59 -19.52
N TYR A 1113 22.14 -53.47 -18.97
CA TYR A 1113 20.86 -53.29 -18.30
C TYR A 1113 20.05 -52.26 -19.10
N SER A 1114 19.11 -52.75 -19.90
CA SER A 1114 18.27 -51.94 -20.77
C SER A 1114 17.30 -51.09 -19.94
N VAL A 1115 17.71 -49.86 -19.62
CA VAL A 1115 16.88 -48.84 -18.94
C VAL A 1115 16.07 -48.08 -19.99
N THR A 1116 14.76 -48.05 -19.84
CA THR A 1116 13.86 -47.30 -20.72
C THR A 1116 13.36 -46.01 -20.06
N TRP A 1117 12.77 -45.10 -20.83
CA TRP A 1117 12.11 -43.91 -20.27
C TRP A 1117 10.96 -44.25 -19.30
N GLU A 1118 10.29 -45.40 -19.48
CA GLU A 1118 9.27 -45.90 -18.54
C GLU A 1118 9.88 -46.28 -17.19
N ASP A 1119 11.08 -46.86 -17.18
CA ASP A 1119 11.77 -47.21 -15.93
C ASP A 1119 12.20 -45.96 -15.16
N VAL A 1120 12.66 -44.93 -15.87
CA VAL A 1120 12.97 -43.61 -15.27
C VAL A 1120 11.71 -42.97 -14.70
N ALA A 1121 10.62 -42.93 -15.47
CA ALA A 1121 9.35 -42.40 -15.00
C ALA A 1121 8.82 -43.18 -13.78
N ARG A 1122 8.87 -44.52 -13.79
CA ARG A 1122 8.45 -45.36 -12.67
C ARG A 1122 9.22 -45.05 -11.38
N CYS A 1123 10.54 -44.90 -11.46
CA CYS A 1123 11.35 -44.56 -10.29
C CYS A 1123 11.05 -43.15 -9.76
N GLN A 1124 10.69 -42.23 -10.65
CA GLN A 1124 10.26 -40.88 -10.26
C GLN A 1124 8.95 -40.90 -9.45
N PHE A 1125 8.02 -41.81 -9.75
CA PHE A 1125 6.71 -41.90 -9.07
C PHE A 1125 6.71 -42.80 -7.82
N GLN A 1126 7.74 -43.62 -7.60
CA GLN A 1126 7.87 -44.44 -6.39
C GLN A 1126 8.24 -43.65 -5.12
N THR A 1127 8.47 -42.33 -5.23
CA THR A 1127 8.88 -41.46 -4.11
C THR A 1127 7.84 -40.46 -3.63
N ASN A 1128 6.55 -40.69 -3.91
CA ASN A 1128 5.44 -40.00 -3.24
C ASN A 1128 4.75 -40.89 -2.20
#